data_AF-A0A1U7NDY5-F1
#
_entry.id   AF-A0A1U7NDY5-F1
#
_cell.length_a   1.000
_cell.length_b   1.000
_cell.length_c   1.000
_cell.angle_alpha   90.00
_cell.angle_beta   90.00
_cell.angle_gamma   90.00
#
_symmetry.space_group_name_H-M   'P 1'
#
loop_
_entity.id
_entity.type
_entity.pdbx_description
1 polymer ?
#
loop_
_entity_poly.entity_id
_entity_poly.type
_entity_poly.pdbx_seq_one_letter_code
_entity_poly.pdbx_strand_id
1 'polypeptide(L)'
;MVIDYIKGFLFLTIYFLYIYLLGSIYPNDNSFYKKIIYGYLTTSLMAGILGVITQILFLPWSFFAITMTIWHILAVLLGLLMIKEKKVNLFRSLLNDIKKHYFLFLLIFILLFLQMGNYPGFWLSNHLDDGFYLSKIGIPWQIDDFHSENLVSGFGKLHHIDSYSLNTHELEYGYYLSLIRIPTTLFARFFMAWINLLITCCTVSYLSEILFRAMRLNFNYPISDYATVILIVFLSNEVLSREMNLIDMQDMNQISSAFYYGSVLVRMVSFIWLIAPFIKKKKINLSLIIKVLIISFVLLTKSGVALPLIITCIISYLFVFLLFRKSSSKKSAFILLAVVVLGNVVLYMACGNIPLLMPIKVTSETSVHLLNSFIKKPIFILFLISFIGSFIFKSKLIYKYNLVIVVCYLLIGCPILNTFTAAISIYPFVLARATAALTCFIAFTAWIYLLGIIFYIVKSQRMLMVFGDVSTALLSSFVLYTYGVSGGAITGLDKPGEVPISKFYEVIFEHPALTPKVTVEIGNILNEASKELGQRIVLSNMSYVIDNVDAQIPLELRLFSPDSIILCNNHRYPQNENPEFGSFSLEDLAIYDAYISNPDDVNEVDLKSVIDQYKINTLITENSQVNFSDLGFHLYGTTSEDSDGRKFYVYVK
;
A
#
# COMPACT_ATOMS: atom_id res chain seq x y z
N MET A 1 9.04 18.01 15.95
CA MET A 1 9.38 16.58 15.80
C MET A 1 8.86 15.71 16.94
N VAL A 2 9.32 15.80 18.21
CA VAL A 2 8.72 15.00 19.32
C VAL A 2 7.20 15.24 19.45
N ILE A 3 6.77 16.50 19.30
CA ILE A 3 5.35 16.88 19.29
C ILE A 3 4.58 16.17 18.18
N ASP A 4 5.20 15.97 17.01
CA ASP A 4 4.55 15.33 15.86
C ASP A 4 4.28 13.86 16.11
N TYR A 5 5.21 13.16 16.76
CA TYR A 5 4.98 11.79 17.22
C TYR A 5 3.86 11.72 18.27
N ILE A 6 3.83 12.65 19.24
CA ILE A 6 2.76 12.70 20.26
C ILE A 6 1.39 12.89 19.60
N LYS A 7 1.27 13.84 18.66
CA LYS A 7 0.05 14.07 17.88
C LYS A 7 -0.37 12.81 17.11
N GLY A 8 0.58 12.14 16.45
CA GLY A 8 0.31 10.91 15.70
C GLY A 8 -0.13 9.74 16.58
N PHE A 9 0.48 9.53 17.75
CA PHE A 9 0.06 8.49 18.71
C PHE A 9 -1.31 8.79 19.34
N LEU A 10 -1.59 10.07 19.62
CA LEU A 10 -2.92 10.50 20.05
C LEU A 10 -3.96 10.19 18.97
N PHE A 11 -3.66 10.51 17.71
CA PHE A 11 -4.49 10.17 16.57
C PHE A 11 -4.73 8.66 16.46
N LEU A 12 -3.68 7.83 16.52
CA LEU A 12 -3.84 6.37 16.47
C LEU A 12 -4.75 5.86 17.57
N THR A 13 -4.60 6.39 18.79
CA THR A 13 -5.43 6.01 19.93
C THR A 13 -6.89 6.38 19.67
N ILE A 14 -7.16 7.61 19.23
CA ILE A 14 -8.52 8.07 18.93
C ILE A 14 -9.13 7.27 17.77
N TYR A 15 -8.37 7.05 16.69
CA TYR A 15 -8.81 6.29 15.53
C TYR A 15 -9.13 4.84 15.90
N PHE A 16 -8.26 4.19 16.69
CA PHE A 16 -8.49 2.83 17.19
C PHE A 16 -9.76 2.74 18.06
N LEU A 17 -9.96 3.70 18.97
CA LEU A 17 -11.18 3.79 19.78
C LEU A 17 -12.43 3.98 18.91
N TYR A 18 -12.33 4.82 17.89
CA TYR A 18 -13.40 5.11 16.95
C TYR A 18 -13.82 3.86 16.14
N ILE A 19 -12.87 3.15 15.51
CA ILE A 19 -13.19 1.92 14.78
C ILE A 19 -13.71 0.82 15.73
N TYR A 20 -13.16 0.71 16.94
CA TYR A 20 -13.63 -0.27 17.92
C TYR A 20 -15.07 0.03 18.40
N LEU A 21 -15.39 1.31 18.63
CA LEU A 21 -16.73 1.80 18.93
C LEU A 21 -17.72 1.38 17.84
N LEU A 22 -17.44 1.75 16.58
CA LEU A 22 -18.31 1.42 15.45
C LEU A 22 -18.45 -0.09 15.23
N GLY A 23 -17.35 -0.83 15.39
CA GLY A 23 -17.33 -2.28 15.28
C GLY A 23 -18.19 -2.98 16.32
N SER A 24 -18.22 -2.44 17.54
CA SER A 24 -18.98 -2.99 18.68
C SER A 24 -20.50 -2.87 18.50
N ILE A 25 -20.96 -2.09 17.53
CA ILE A 25 -22.37 -1.96 17.18
C ILE A 25 -22.91 -3.25 16.55
N TYR A 26 -22.11 -4.07 15.86
CA TYR A 26 -22.62 -5.20 15.09
C TYR A 26 -22.89 -6.45 15.96
N PRO A 27 -24.14 -6.94 16.06
CA PRO A 27 -24.57 -7.82 17.17
C PRO A 27 -24.32 -9.33 16.97
N ASN A 28 -23.28 -9.78 16.26
CA ASN A 28 -23.26 -11.17 15.77
C ASN A 28 -22.02 -12.04 16.05
N ASP A 29 -20.99 -11.58 16.78
CA ASP A 29 -19.92 -12.44 17.33
C ASP A 29 -19.03 -11.64 18.29
N ASN A 30 -18.60 -12.24 19.41
CA ASN A 30 -17.65 -11.65 20.36
C ASN A 30 -16.18 -11.61 19.86
N SER A 31 -15.94 -11.69 18.55
CA SER A 31 -14.57 -11.67 18.01
C SER A 31 -14.03 -10.24 17.97
N PHE A 32 -12.90 -10.00 18.63
CA PHE A 32 -12.19 -8.72 18.63
C PHE A 32 -11.86 -8.27 17.19
N TYR A 33 -11.27 -9.16 16.39
CA TYR A 33 -10.85 -8.84 15.02
C TYR A 33 -12.01 -8.39 14.14
N LYS A 34 -13.17 -9.04 14.29
CA LYS A 34 -14.37 -8.72 13.51
C LYS A 34 -14.92 -7.33 13.85
N LYS A 35 -14.83 -6.90 15.11
CA LYS A 35 -15.18 -5.53 15.51
C LYS A 35 -14.28 -4.54 14.77
N ILE A 36 -12.97 -4.73 14.81
CA ILE A 36 -12.01 -3.84 14.13
C ILE A 36 -12.27 -3.78 12.62
N ILE A 37 -12.42 -4.93 11.94
CA ILE A 37 -12.68 -4.99 10.50
C ILE A 37 -14.00 -4.28 10.13
N TYR A 38 -15.08 -4.52 10.88
CA TYR A 38 -16.36 -3.87 10.60
C TYR A 38 -16.36 -2.38 10.91
N GLY A 39 -15.70 -1.94 11.98
CA GLY A 39 -15.53 -0.53 12.27
C GLY A 39 -14.77 0.21 11.17
N TYR A 40 -13.70 -0.39 10.66
CA TYR A 40 -12.96 0.12 9.52
C TYR A 40 -13.81 0.16 8.25
N LEU A 41 -14.49 -0.94 7.89
CA LEU A 41 -15.37 -0.99 6.72
C LEU A 41 -16.47 0.08 6.76
N THR A 42 -17.07 0.33 7.92
CA THR A 42 -18.09 1.38 8.07
C THR A 42 -17.52 2.78 7.89
N THR A 43 -16.33 3.03 8.42
CA THR A 43 -15.62 4.31 8.27
C THR A 43 -15.24 4.56 6.81
N SER A 44 -14.55 3.60 6.20
CA SER A 44 -14.07 3.72 4.82
C SER A 44 -15.19 3.65 3.77
N LEU A 45 -16.35 3.06 4.09
CA LEU A 45 -17.52 3.09 3.19
C LEU A 45 -18.00 4.53 2.98
N MET A 46 -18.18 5.30 4.04
CA MET A 46 -18.64 6.69 3.92
C MET A 46 -17.55 7.59 3.34
N ALA A 47 -16.29 7.40 3.75
CA ALA A 47 -15.16 8.11 3.14
C ALA A 47 -15.09 7.85 1.62
N GLY A 48 -15.32 6.59 1.22
CA GLY A 48 -15.42 6.19 -0.17
C GLY A 48 -16.55 6.89 -0.94
N ILE A 49 -17.76 6.91 -0.39
CA ILE A 49 -18.91 7.58 -1.05
C ILE A 49 -18.64 9.08 -1.21
N LEU A 50 -18.23 9.75 -0.14
CA LEU A 50 -17.99 11.20 -0.14
C LEU A 50 -16.80 11.56 -1.04
N GLY A 51 -15.73 10.76 -1.03
CA GLY A 51 -14.54 10.98 -1.84
C GLY A 51 -14.83 10.79 -3.33
N VAL A 52 -15.60 9.76 -3.71
CA VAL A 52 -15.95 9.50 -5.12
C VAL A 52 -16.81 10.64 -5.66
N ILE A 53 -17.77 11.13 -4.87
CA ILE A 53 -18.57 12.31 -5.22
C ILE A 53 -17.66 13.53 -5.42
N THR A 54 -16.71 13.75 -4.51
CA THR A 54 -15.76 14.87 -4.59
C THR A 54 -14.92 14.80 -5.86
N GLN A 55 -14.37 13.63 -6.18
CA GLN A 55 -13.50 13.44 -7.34
C GLN A 55 -14.25 13.51 -8.68
N ILE A 56 -15.43 12.88 -8.79
CA ILE A 56 -16.20 12.86 -10.04
C ILE A 56 -16.80 14.23 -10.37
N LEU A 57 -17.21 14.98 -9.35
CA LEU A 57 -17.82 16.31 -9.52
C LEU A 57 -16.81 17.46 -9.40
N PHE A 58 -15.51 17.15 -9.28
CA PHE A 58 -14.43 18.13 -9.10
C PHE A 58 -14.72 19.14 -7.98
N LEU A 59 -15.24 18.66 -6.84
CA LEU A 59 -15.59 19.52 -5.72
C LEU A 59 -14.33 19.93 -4.94
N PRO A 60 -14.30 21.14 -4.36
CA PRO A 60 -13.16 21.60 -3.59
C PRO A 60 -12.93 20.75 -2.35
N TRP A 61 -11.69 20.75 -1.85
CA TRP A 61 -11.30 20.01 -0.64
C TRP A 61 -12.21 20.31 0.56
N SER A 62 -12.61 21.58 0.71
CA SER A 62 -13.48 22.03 1.79
C SER A 62 -14.81 21.26 1.86
N PHE A 63 -15.38 20.90 0.71
CA PHE A 63 -16.60 20.09 0.66
C PHE A 63 -16.37 18.70 1.28
N PHE A 64 -15.30 18.02 0.88
CA PHE A 64 -14.95 16.71 1.41
C PHE A 64 -14.66 16.78 2.92
N ALA A 65 -13.87 17.77 3.35
CA ALA A 65 -13.53 17.94 4.76
C ALA A 65 -14.74 18.19 5.66
N ILE A 66 -15.67 19.07 5.24
CA ILE A 66 -16.90 19.37 6.00
C ILE A 66 -17.80 18.15 6.09
N THR A 67 -18.08 17.49 4.96
CA THR A 67 -18.96 16.31 4.93
C THR A 67 -18.38 15.14 5.71
N MET A 68 -17.07 14.92 5.64
CA MET A 68 -16.37 13.93 6.46
C MET A 68 -16.43 14.26 7.95
N THR A 69 -16.28 15.53 8.34
CA THR A 69 -16.41 15.95 9.75
C THR A 69 -17.81 15.67 10.28
N ILE A 70 -18.84 16.07 9.53
CA ILE A 70 -20.25 15.80 9.89
C ILE A 70 -20.48 14.29 10.04
N TRP A 71 -19.98 13.49 9.09
CA TRP A 71 -20.09 12.04 9.17
C TRP A 71 -19.45 11.46 10.45
N HIS A 72 -18.22 11.85 10.79
CA HIS A 72 -17.55 11.33 11.99
C HIS A 72 -18.32 11.68 13.27
N ILE A 73 -18.85 12.91 13.38
CA ILE A 73 -19.68 13.33 14.51
C ILE A 73 -20.93 12.44 14.60
N LEU A 74 -21.65 12.27 13.49
CA LEU A 74 -22.85 11.43 13.44
C LEU A 74 -22.55 9.96 13.78
N ALA A 75 -21.45 9.42 13.27
CA ALA A 75 -21.03 8.05 13.51
C ALA A 75 -20.71 7.80 14.99
N VAL A 76 -20.00 8.73 15.65
CA VAL A 76 -19.74 8.67 17.10
C VAL A 76 -21.06 8.72 17.88
N LEU A 77 -21.95 9.67 17.57
CA LEU A 77 -23.24 9.80 18.25
C LEU A 77 -24.09 8.54 18.12
N LEU A 78 -24.21 8.00 16.91
CA LEU A 78 -24.92 6.75 16.64
C LEU A 78 -24.28 5.58 17.39
N GLY A 79 -22.96 5.48 17.41
CA GLY A 79 -22.25 4.44 18.15
C GLY A 79 -22.51 4.47 19.65
N LEU A 80 -22.49 5.67 20.25
CA LEU A 80 -22.78 5.85 21.67
C LEU A 80 -24.24 5.51 22.01
N LEU A 81 -25.20 5.93 21.18
CA LEU A 81 -26.62 5.59 21.33
C LEU A 81 -26.83 4.08 21.29
N MET A 82 -26.26 3.40 20.29
CA MET A 82 -26.44 1.96 20.13
C MET A 82 -25.77 1.14 21.24
N ILE A 83 -24.64 1.60 21.78
CA ILE A 83 -24.00 0.96 22.94
C ILE A 83 -24.87 1.08 24.18
N LYS A 84 -25.46 2.26 24.40
CA LYS A 84 -26.37 2.51 25.52
C LYS A 84 -27.59 1.59 25.43
N GLU A 85 -28.21 1.48 24.26
CA GLU A 85 -29.34 0.57 24.03
C GLU A 85 -28.96 -0.90 24.28
N LYS A 86 -27.78 -1.32 23.83
CA LYS A 86 -27.30 -2.70 23.98
C LYS A 86 -26.69 -3.01 25.34
N LYS A 87 -26.62 -2.02 26.25
CA LYS A 87 -25.99 -2.13 27.59
C LYS A 87 -24.57 -2.70 27.54
N VAL A 88 -23.80 -2.37 26.49
CA VAL A 88 -22.43 -2.85 26.32
C VAL A 88 -21.50 -1.98 27.17
N ASN A 89 -20.73 -2.59 28.09
CA ASN A 89 -19.66 -1.89 28.78
C ASN A 89 -18.43 -1.81 27.87
N LEU A 90 -18.36 -0.76 27.05
CA LEU A 90 -17.32 -0.58 26.03
C LEU A 90 -15.91 -0.59 26.62
N PHE A 91 -15.69 0.18 27.68
CA PHE A 91 -14.37 0.35 28.28
C PHE A 91 -13.85 -0.96 28.89
N ARG A 92 -14.67 -1.67 29.67
CA ARG A 92 -14.28 -2.97 30.24
C ARG A 92 -14.06 -4.01 29.15
N SER A 93 -14.90 -4.03 28.11
CA SER A 93 -14.70 -4.94 26.98
C SER A 93 -13.40 -4.66 26.23
N LEU A 94 -13.11 -3.38 25.98
CA LEU A 94 -11.91 -2.96 25.27
C LEU A 94 -10.64 -3.35 26.03
N LEU A 95 -10.58 -3.04 27.33
CA LEU A 95 -9.42 -3.39 28.16
C LEU A 95 -9.18 -4.89 28.19
N ASN A 96 -10.24 -5.69 28.28
CA ASN A 96 -10.14 -7.14 28.23
C ASN A 96 -9.65 -7.62 26.87
N ASP A 97 -10.16 -7.07 25.77
CA ASP A 97 -9.76 -7.43 24.42
C ASP A 97 -8.28 -7.06 24.17
N ILE A 98 -7.81 -5.88 24.60
CA ILE A 98 -6.39 -5.47 24.49
C ILE A 98 -5.48 -6.42 25.29
N LYS A 99 -5.82 -6.71 26.55
CA LYS A 99 -5.02 -7.63 27.39
C LYS A 99 -4.93 -9.02 26.79
N LYS A 100 -6.03 -9.48 26.19
CA LYS A 100 -6.14 -10.80 25.59
C LYS A 100 -5.38 -10.90 24.26
N HIS A 101 -5.31 -9.80 23.50
CA HIS A 101 -4.73 -9.73 22.17
C HIS A 101 -3.42 -8.93 22.13
N TYR A 102 -2.66 -8.90 23.24
CA TYR A 102 -1.44 -8.09 23.34
C TYR A 102 -0.38 -8.48 22.30
N PHE A 103 -0.30 -9.78 21.94
CA PHE A 103 0.67 -10.27 20.96
C PHE A 103 0.43 -9.65 19.57
N LEU A 104 -0.83 -9.44 19.18
CA LEU A 104 -1.17 -8.78 17.91
C LEU A 104 -0.61 -7.35 17.87
N PHE A 105 -0.76 -6.59 18.96
CA PHE A 105 -0.21 -5.24 19.04
C PHE A 105 1.32 -5.23 19.07
N LEU A 106 1.93 -6.14 19.84
CA LEU A 106 3.38 -6.33 19.86
C LEU A 106 3.90 -6.61 18.45
N LEU A 107 3.25 -7.51 17.70
CA LEU A 107 3.69 -7.84 16.35
C LEU A 107 3.58 -6.64 15.40
N ILE A 108 2.53 -5.82 15.48
CA ILE A 108 2.42 -4.61 14.64
C ILE A 108 3.63 -3.69 14.85
N PHE A 109 4.07 -3.50 16.10
CA PHE A 109 5.27 -2.72 16.39
C PHE A 109 6.55 -3.39 15.89
N ILE A 110 6.66 -4.72 15.96
CA ILE A 110 7.77 -5.46 15.33
C ILE A 110 7.77 -5.25 13.81
N LEU A 111 6.62 -5.36 13.14
CA LEU A 111 6.51 -5.17 11.70
C LEU A 111 6.90 -3.74 11.29
N LEU A 112 6.47 -2.72 12.04
CA LEU A 112 6.88 -1.33 11.79
C LEU A 112 8.37 -1.11 12.03
N PHE A 113 8.92 -1.68 13.09
CA PHE A 113 10.35 -1.60 13.37
C PHE A 113 11.17 -2.27 12.25
N LEU A 114 10.72 -3.41 11.73
CA LEU A 114 11.37 -4.04 10.57
C LEU A 114 11.23 -3.18 9.31
N GLN A 115 10.05 -2.61 9.05
CA GLN A 115 9.79 -1.73 7.90
C GLN A 115 10.73 -0.51 7.89
N MET A 116 11.00 0.07 9.06
CA MET A 116 11.97 1.18 9.21
C MET A 116 13.38 0.81 8.78
N GLY A 117 13.78 -0.45 8.94
CA GLY A 117 15.07 -0.95 8.44
C GLY A 117 15.22 -0.82 6.92
N ASN A 118 14.11 -0.68 6.18
CA ASN A 118 14.08 -0.42 4.75
C ASN A 118 14.02 1.09 4.41
N TYR A 119 14.74 1.94 5.16
CA TYR A 119 14.90 3.37 4.84
C TYR A 119 15.36 3.65 3.40
N PRO A 120 16.17 2.80 2.72
CA PRO A 120 16.55 3.07 1.33
C PRO A 120 15.31 3.15 0.43
N GLY A 121 14.33 2.27 0.65
CA GLY A 121 13.04 2.33 -0.04
C GLY A 121 12.31 3.66 0.17
N PHE A 122 12.46 4.30 1.33
CA PHE A 122 11.90 5.62 1.60
C PHE A 122 12.66 6.72 0.83
N TRP A 123 13.99 6.68 0.76
CA TRP A 123 14.80 7.70 0.08
C TRP A 123 14.58 7.65 -1.43
N LEU A 124 14.44 6.44 -1.99
CA LEU A 124 14.10 6.24 -3.40
C LEU A 124 12.62 6.55 -3.70
N SER A 125 11.87 7.11 -2.74
CA SER A 125 10.45 7.42 -2.90
C SER A 125 9.63 6.21 -3.37
N ASN A 126 9.97 5.01 -2.88
CA ASN A 126 9.38 3.72 -3.25
C ASN A 126 9.33 3.47 -4.77
N HIS A 127 10.49 3.64 -5.43
CA HIS A 127 10.62 3.66 -6.90
C HIS A 127 9.78 4.76 -7.54
N LEU A 128 9.94 5.97 -7.01
CA LEU A 128 9.30 7.21 -7.44
C LEU A 128 7.79 7.30 -7.13
N ASP A 129 7.11 6.20 -6.80
CA ASP A 129 5.65 6.18 -6.59
C ASP A 129 5.19 7.06 -5.42
N ASP A 130 6.03 7.28 -4.41
CA ASP A 130 5.71 8.16 -3.27
C ASP A 130 5.42 9.60 -3.69
N GLY A 131 6.01 10.08 -4.80
CA GLY A 131 5.69 11.39 -5.35
C GLY A 131 4.19 11.53 -5.58
N PHE A 132 3.55 10.54 -6.19
CA PHE A 132 2.10 10.52 -6.42
C PHE A 132 1.31 10.34 -5.13
N TYR A 133 1.63 9.33 -4.33
CA TYR A 133 0.81 8.94 -3.17
C TYR A 133 0.91 9.95 -2.02
N LEU A 134 2.12 10.41 -1.68
CA LEU A 134 2.30 11.40 -0.62
C LEU A 134 1.69 12.74 -1.03
N SER A 135 1.88 13.17 -2.28
CA SER A 135 1.31 14.44 -2.76
C SER A 135 -0.21 14.42 -2.71
N LYS A 136 -0.85 13.30 -3.09
CA LYS A 136 -2.32 13.14 -2.97
C LYS A 136 -2.85 13.10 -1.54
N ILE A 137 -2.01 12.81 -0.55
CA ILE A 137 -2.38 12.85 0.87
C ILE A 137 -2.11 14.25 1.44
N GLY A 138 -0.94 14.82 1.13
CA GLY A 138 -0.38 16.00 1.78
C GLY A 138 -0.86 17.32 1.21
N ILE A 139 -1.10 17.43 -0.09
CA ILE A 139 -1.30 18.71 -0.77
C ILE A 139 -2.78 19.14 -0.87
N PRO A 140 -3.79 18.27 -1.05
CA PRO A 140 -5.16 18.71 -1.32
C PRO A 140 -5.77 19.69 -0.31
N TRP A 141 -5.32 19.65 0.95
CA TRP A 141 -5.81 20.55 2.00
C TRP A 141 -4.98 21.84 2.16
N GLN A 142 -3.89 21.97 1.40
CA GLN A 142 -2.99 23.12 1.40
C GLN A 142 -3.26 24.09 0.24
N ILE A 143 -3.98 23.65 -0.80
CA ILE A 143 -4.28 24.43 -2.00
C ILE A 143 -5.80 24.52 -2.22
N ASP A 144 -6.24 25.58 -2.90
CA ASP A 144 -7.68 25.87 -3.08
C ASP A 144 -8.37 24.92 -4.08
N ASP A 145 -7.72 24.64 -5.22
CA ASP A 145 -8.21 23.70 -6.23
C ASP A 145 -7.14 22.63 -6.52
N PHE A 146 -7.27 21.50 -5.83
CA PHE A 146 -6.35 20.38 -6.02
C PHE A 146 -6.64 19.55 -7.29
N HIS A 147 -7.65 19.91 -8.06
CA HIS A 147 -7.97 19.27 -9.34
C HIS A 147 -7.38 20.02 -10.54
N SER A 148 -6.99 21.29 -10.38
CA SER A 148 -6.46 22.13 -11.46
C SER A 148 -4.97 21.95 -11.72
N GLU A 149 -4.27 21.18 -10.90
CA GLU A 149 -2.84 20.97 -11.01
C GLU A 149 -2.40 19.52 -10.74
N ASN A 150 -1.27 19.14 -11.32
CA ASN A 150 -0.56 17.94 -10.94
C ASN A 150 0.09 18.14 -9.57
N LEU A 151 -0.38 17.40 -8.56
CA LEU A 151 0.07 17.57 -7.18
C LEU A 151 1.58 17.31 -6.98
N VAL A 152 2.26 16.59 -7.86
CA VAL A 152 3.70 16.33 -7.72
C VAL A 152 4.56 17.45 -8.30
N SER A 153 4.17 18.01 -9.45
CA SER A 153 4.97 19.02 -10.16
C SER A 153 4.46 20.45 -10.01
N GLY A 154 3.20 20.66 -9.64
CA GLY A 154 2.53 21.98 -9.63
C GLY A 154 2.08 22.44 -11.01
N PHE A 155 2.16 21.59 -12.04
CA PHE A 155 1.79 21.99 -13.40
C PHE A 155 0.27 22.03 -13.52
N GLY A 156 -0.25 23.10 -14.13
CA GLY A 156 -1.66 23.17 -14.49
C GLY A 156 -2.09 21.96 -15.31
N LYS A 157 -3.25 21.38 -14.96
CA LYS A 157 -3.79 20.14 -15.50
C LYS A 157 -5.25 20.33 -15.92
N LEU A 158 -5.64 19.73 -17.05
CA LEU A 158 -7.03 19.65 -17.45
C LEU A 158 -7.79 18.62 -16.60
N HIS A 159 -8.98 18.99 -16.14
CA HIS A 159 -9.87 18.08 -15.42
C HIS A 159 -10.26 16.89 -16.30
N HIS A 160 -9.95 15.68 -15.83
CA HIS A 160 -10.43 14.44 -16.47
C HIS A 160 -10.79 13.41 -15.42
N ILE A 161 -11.82 12.61 -15.73
CA ILE A 161 -12.17 11.41 -14.97
C ILE A 161 -11.35 10.26 -15.52
N ASP A 162 -10.61 9.58 -14.65
CA ASP A 162 -9.84 8.40 -14.98
C ASP A 162 -10.19 7.22 -14.07
N SER A 163 -9.51 6.09 -14.27
CA SER A 163 -9.69 4.90 -13.44
C SER A 163 -9.31 5.12 -11.96
N TYR A 164 -8.56 6.18 -11.64
CA TYR A 164 -8.18 6.56 -10.28
C TYR A 164 -9.21 7.48 -9.62
N SER A 165 -10.19 8.04 -10.34
CA SER A 165 -11.29 8.83 -9.77
C SER A 165 -12.25 8.04 -8.87
N LEU A 166 -12.09 6.72 -8.79
CA LEU A 166 -12.78 5.89 -7.81
C LEU A 166 -11.94 5.65 -6.54
N ASN A 167 -10.62 5.91 -6.61
CA ASN A 167 -9.70 5.68 -5.50
C ASN A 167 -9.65 6.92 -4.61
N THR A 168 -10.16 6.77 -3.39
CA THR A 168 -10.31 7.86 -2.41
C THR A 168 -9.49 7.63 -1.15
N HIS A 169 -8.66 6.58 -1.14
CA HIS A 169 -7.75 6.24 -0.04
C HIS A 169 -6.92 7.46 0.39
N GLU A 170 -6.30 8.13 -0.57
CA GLU A 170 -5.43 9.26 -0.30
C GLU A 170 -6.21 10.47 0.26
N LEU A 171 -7.44 10.70 -0.21
CA LEU A 171 -8.32 11.76 0.33
C LEU A 171 -8.73 11.46 1.78
N GLU A 172 -9.14 10.23 2.09
CA GLU A 172 -9.51 9.81 3.46
C GLU A 172 -8.37 10.07 4.43
N TYR A 173 -7.15 9.72 4.05
CA TYR A 173 -5.97 9.95 4.88
C TYR A 173 -5.51 11.42 4.90
N GLY A 174 -5.67 12.15 3.80
CA GLY A 174 -5.45 13.60 3.76
C GLY A 174 -6.36 14.34 4.74
N TYR A 175 -7.59 13.84 4.97
CA TYR A 175 -8.52 14.43 5.93
C TYR A 175 -7.95 14.30 7.34
N TYR A 176 -7.50 13.11 7.74
CA TYR A 176 -6.87 12.90 9.04
C TYR A 176 -5.59 13.72 9.20
N LEU A 177 -4.77 13.80 8.15
CA LEU A 177 -3.55 14.61 8.14
C LEU A 177 -3.85 16.10 8.36
N SER A 178 -4.89 16.63 7.71
CA SER A 178 -5.29 18.05 7.82
C SER A 178 -5.69 18.44 9.26
N LEU A 179 -6.18 17.48 10.06
CA LEU A 179 -6.54 17.69 11.46
C LEU A 179 -5.30 17.72 12.38
N ILE A 180 -4.33 16.84 12.15
CA ILE A 180 -3.18 16.68 13.05
C ILE A 180 -1.99 17.57 12.69
N ARG A 181 -1.82 17.89 11.39
CA ARG A 181 -0.76 18.74 10.83
C ARG A 181 0.64 18.32 11.30
N ILE A 182 1.05 17.11 10.90
CA ILE A 182 2.41 16.59 11.05
C ILE A 182 3.00 16.35 9.64
N PRO A 183 4.31 16.13 9.47
CA PRO A 183 4.88 15.83 8.15
C PRO A 183 4.18 14.65 7.46
N THR A 184 3.83 14.82 6.18
CA THR A 184 3.10 13.82 5.38
C THR A 184 3.84 12.48 5.32
N THR A 185 5.17 12.53 5.15
CA THR A 185 6.07 11.36 5.13
C THR A 185 5.99 10.56 6.43
N LEU A 186 6.09 11.24 7.58
CA LEU A 186 5.93 10.62 8.91
C LEU A 186 4.53 10.03 9.09
N PHE A 187 3.49 10.79 8.73
CA PHE A 187 2.11 10.33 8.82
C PHE A 187 1.88 9.05 8.02
N ALA A 188 2.30 9.03 6.76
CA ALA A 188 2.13 7.91 5.87
C ALA A 188 2.99 6.70 6.29
N ARG A 189 4.32 6.87 6.34
CA ARG A 189 5.29 5.78 6.51
C ARG A 189 5.17 5.11 7.89
N PHE A 190 4.71 5.83 8.93
CA PHE A 190 4.52 5.27 10.28
C PHE A 190 3.06 5.07 10.67
N PHE A 191 2.28 6.15 10.76
CA PHE A 191 0.96 6.11 11.40
C PHE A 191 -0.10 5.43 10.51
N MET A 192 -0.12 5.72 9.21
CA MET A 192 -1.00 5.01 8.28
C MET A 192 -0.57 3.56 8.07
N ALA A 193 0.74 3.30 7.99
CA ALA A 193 1.28 1.95 7.95
C ALA A 193 0.82 1.13 9.18
N TRP A 194 0.85 1.72 10.38
CA TRP A 194 0.32 1.08 11.60
C TRP A 194 -1.15 0.71 11.47
N ILE A 195 -1.99 1.61 10.94
CA ILE A 195 -3.43 1.35 10.74
C ILE A 195 -3.62 0.20 9.75
N ASN A 196 -2.97 0.25 8.59
CA ASN A 196 -3.08 -0.80 7.59
C ASN A 196 -2.56 -2.15 8.11
N LEU A 197 -1.49 -2.17 8.91
CA LEU A 197 -0.97 -3.36 9.58
C LEU A 197 -1.97 -3.90 10.62
N LEU A 198 -2.62 -3.03 11.41
CA LEU A 198 -3.67 -3.44 12.33
C LEU A 198 -4.82 -4.14 11.60
N ILE A 199 -5.31 -3.53 10.51
CA ILE A 199 -6.40 -4.10 9.70
C ILE A 199 -5.98 -5.43 9.08
N THR A 200 -4.75 -5.53 8.59
CA THR A 200 -4.21 -6.77 8.01
C THR A 200 -4.05 -7.87 9.05
N CYS A 201 -3.45 -7.57 10.20
CA CYS A 201 -3.28 -8.50 11.31
C CYS A 201 -4.64 -9.02 11.80
N CYS A 202 -5.60 -8.12 12.05
CA CYS A 202 -6.96 -8.51 12.39
C CYS A 202 -7.60 -9.41 11.31
N THR A 203 -7.36 -9.13 10.03
CA THR A 203 -7.91 -9.91 8.93
C THR A 203 -7.35 -11.33 8.88
N VAL A 204 -6.04 -11.50 9.02
CA VAL A 204 -5.38 -12.81 9.07
C VAL A 204 -5.81 -13.59 10.33
N SER A 205 -5.85 -12.94 11.49
CA SER A 205 -6.34 -13.55 12.72
C SER A 205 -7.80 -13.96 12.63
N TYR A 206 -8.67 -13.14 12.01
CA TYR A 206 -10.07 -13.50 11.77
C TYR A 206 -10.22 -14.71 10.85
N LEU A 207 -9.41 -14.80 9.79
CA LEU A 207 -9.36 -16.00 8.96
C LEU A 207 -8.96 -17.22 9.79
N SER A 208 -7.94 -17.09 10.64
CA SER A 208 -7.49 -18.18 11.50
C SER A 208 -8.58 -18.66 12.46
N GLU A 209 -9.38 -17.76 13.05
CA GLU A 209 -10.52 -18.14 13.88
C GLU A 209 -11.54 -18.97 13.08
N ILE A 210 -11.83 -18.58 11.84
CA ILE A 210 -12.76 -19.30 10.96
C ILE A 210 -12.24 -20.70 10.68
N LEU A 211 -10.95 -20.82 10.33
CA LEU A 211 -10.34 -22.08 9.94
C LEU A 211 -10.11 -23.00 11.14
N PHE A 212 -9.61 -22.52 12.27
CA PHE A 212 -9.44 -23.33 13.49
C PHE A 212 -10.76 -23.89 14.01
N ARG A 213 -11.85 -23.09 13.98
CA ARG A 213 -13.20 -23.59 14.30
C ARG A 213 -13.65 -24.65 13.30
N ALA A 214 -13.35 -24.47 12.01
CA ALA A 214 -13.69 -25.46 10.97
C ALA A 214 -12.89 -26.76 11.11
N MET A 215 -11.65 -26.69 11.62
CA MET A 215 -10.81 -27.82 11.99
C MET A 215 -11.22 -28.48 13.32
N ARG A 216 -12.21 -27.90 14.03
CA ARG A 216 -12.71 -28.38 15.34
C ARG A 216 -11.65 -28.40 16.44
N LEU A 217 -10.73 -27.43 16.39
CA LEU A 217 -9.70 -27.27 17.41
C LEU A 217 -10.29 -26.53 18.62
N ASN A 218 -9.98 -26.98 19.84
CA ASN A 218 -10.34 -26.27 21.07
C ASN A 218 -9.23 -25.26 21.41
N PHE A 219 -9.34 -24.05 20.87
CA PHE A 219 -8.34 -23.00 21.03
C PHE A 219 -8.90 -21.78 21.78
N ASN A 220 -8.01 -21.10 22.50
CA ASN A 220 -8.29 -19.76 23.00
C ASN A 220 -8.00 -18.75 21.89
N TYR A 221 -8.84 -17.73 21.76
CA TYR A 221 -8.71 -16.67 20.75
C TYR A 221 -7.32 -16.00 20.62
N PRO A 222 -6.50 -15.82 21.69
CA PRO A 222 -5.15 -15.26 21.54
C PRO A 222 -4.25 -16.07 20.59
N ILE A 223 -4.51 -17.36 20.42
CA ILE A 223 -3.76 -18.22 19.49
C ILE A 223 -3.90 -17.74 18.05
N SER A 224 -5.05 -17.15 17.71
CA SER A 224 -5.28 -16.56 16.40
C SER A 224 -4.39 -15.37 16.10
N ASP A 225 -3.80 -14.72 17.12
CA ASP A 225 -2.82 -13.65 16.92
C ASP A 225 -1.56 -14.20 16.24
N TYR A 226 -1.09 -15.40 16.59
CA TYR A 226 0.12 -16.00 16.00
C TYR A 226 0.01 -16.35 14.51
N ALA A 227 -1.21 -16.35 13.95
CA ALA A 227 -1.39 -16.45 12.50
C ALA A 227 -0.78 -15.26 11.75
N THR A 228 -0.59 -14.12 12.41
CA THR A 228 -0.06 -12.89 11.81
C THR A 228 1.46 -12.90 11.64
N VAL A 229 2.18 -13.83 12.31
CA VAL A 229 3.65 -13.98 12.22
C VAL A 229 4.14 -14.15 10.78
N ILE A 230 3.34 -14.76 9.90
CA ILE A 230 3.64 -14.91 8.47
C ILE A 230 3.86 -13.56 7.76
N LEU A 231 3.31 -12.46 8.28
CA LEU A 231 3.49 -11.12 7.71
C LEU A 231 4.95 -10.67 7.71
N ILE A 232 5.74 -11.15 8.66
CA ILE A 232 7.17 -10.82 8.78
C ILE A 232 7.93 -11.21 7.52
N VAL A 233 7.59 -12.36 6.91
CA VAL A 233 8.33 -12.87 5.75
C VAL A 233 8.23 -11.94 4.54
N PHE A 234 7.16 -11.14 4.42
CA PHE A 234 6.96 -10.21 3.31
C PHE A 234 7.71 -8.89 3.48
N LEU A 235 8.35 -8.67 4.64
CA LEU A 235 9.22 -7.51 4.87
C LEU A 235 10.66 -7.78 4.42
N SER A 236 11.04 -9.01 4.04
CA SER A 236 12.41 -9.26 3.59
C SER A 236 12.77 -8.44 2.36
N ASN A 237 14.05 -8.09 2.22
CA ASN A 237 14.55 -7.35 1.07
C ASN A 237 14.21 -8.09 -0.24
N GLU A 238 13.59 -7.41 -1.20
CA GLU A 238 13.09 -8.04 -2.44
C GLU A 238 14.21 -8.62 -3.29
N VAL A 239 15.30 -7.85 -3.47
CA VAL A 239 16.45 -8.24 -4.30
C VAL A 239 17.06 -9.53 -3.74
N LEU A 240 17.41 -9.53 -2.46
CA LEU A 240 18.05 -10.70 -1.83
C LEU A 240 17.08 -11.90 -1.74
N SER A 241 15.79 -11.66 -1.50
CA SER A 241 14.79 -12.75 -1.47
C SER A 241 14.65 -13.45 -2.83
N ARG A 242 14.78 -12.67 -3.92
CA ARG A 242 14.79 -13.20 -5.29
C ARG A 242 16.07 -13.95 -5.58
N GLU A 243 17.24 -13.41 -5.20
CA GLU A 243 18.56 -14.06 -5.36
C GLU A 243 18.66 -15.39 -4.61
N MET A 244 18.19 -15.42 -3.35
CA MET A 244 18.12 -16.64 -2.54
C MET A 244 17.03 -17.62 -3.01
N ASN A 245 16.29 -17.30 -4.07
CA ASN A 245 15.17 -18.10 -4.59
C ASN A 245 14.08 -18.41 -3.55
N LEU A 246 13.84 -17.51 -2.58
CA LEU A 246 12.87 -17.74 -1.51
C LEU A 246 11.47 -17.30 -1.89
N ILE A 247 11.30 -16.02 -2.23
CA ILE A 247 10.02 -15.41 -2.59
C ILE A 247 10.27 -14.48 -3.78
N ASP A 248 9.40 -14.57 -4.77
CA ASP A 248 9.39 -13.67 -5.92
C ASP A 248 7.94 -13.26 -6.18
N MET A 249 7.65 -11.99 -5.96
CA MET A 249 6.31 -11.44 -6.01
C MET A 249 6.36 -10.01 -6.54
N GLN A 250 5.39 -9.64 -7.36
CA GLN A 250 5.26 -8.27 -7.86
C GLN A 250 5.15 -7.28 -6.69
N ASP A 251 5.95 -6.21 -6.73
CA ASP A 251 5.96 -5.11 -5.78
C ASP A 251 6.02 -5.59 -4.32
N MET A 252 6.98 -6.48 -4.01
CA MET A 252 7.20 -6.95 -2.64
C MET A 252 7.86 -5.86 -1.80
N ASN A 253 8.77 -5.10 -2.40
CA ASN A 253 9.30 -3.84 -1.86
C ASN A 253 8.20 -2.94 -1.25
N GLN A 254 7.08 -2.72 -1.92
CA GLN A 254 5.97 -1.90 -1.43
C GLN A 254 5.32 -2.48 -0.17
N ILE A 255 5.36 -3.80 0.04
CA ILE A 255 4.92 -4.40 1.31
C ILE A 255 5.94 -4.11 2.41
N SER A 256 7.23 -4.11 2.07
CA SER A 256 8.32 -3.88 3.02
C SER A 256 8.60 -2.41 3.36
N SER A 257 8.16 -1.44 2.55
CA SER A 257 8.42 0.00 2.77
C SER A 257 7.19 0.90 2.60
N ALA A 258 6.17 0.48 1.84
CA ALA A 258 5.00 1.30 1.53
C ALA A 258 3.69 0.68 2.04
N PHE A 259 3.69 0.07 3.23
CA PHE A 259 2.49 -0.61 3.77
C PHE A 259 1.27 0.33 3.92
N TYR A 260 1.51 1.65 3.91
CA TYR A 260 0.47 2.68 3.92
C TYR A 260 -0.33 2.79 2.61
N TYR A 261 0.18 2.25 1.49
CA TYR A 261 -0.52 2.25 0.20
C TYR A 261 -1.84 1.49 0.27
N GLY A 262 -2.88 2.07 -0.35
CA GLY A 262 -4.18 1.42 -0.50
C GLY A 262 -4.09 0.12 -1.31
N SER A 263 -3.20 0.07 -2.29
CA SER A 263 -2.92 -1.13 -3.09
C SER A 263 -2.34 -2.27 -2.24
N VAL A 264 -1.44 -1.99 -1.30
CA VAL A 264 -0.89 -3.00 -0.38
C VAL A 264 -1.99 -3.53 0.53
N LEU A 265 -2.78 -2.65 1.15
CA LEU A 265 -3.91 -3.06 1.99
C LEU A 265 -4.87 -3.99 1.21
N VAL A 266 -5.28 -3.59 0.00
CA VAL A 266 -6.15 -4.39 -0.86
C VAL A 266 -5.55 -5.76 -1.15
N ARG A 267 -4.25 -5.84 -1.51
CA ARG A 267 -3.57 -7.11 -1.77
C ARG A 267 -3.61 -8.04 -0.55
N MET A 268 -3.43 -7.49 0.65
CA MET A 268 -3.35 -8.28 1.88
C MET A 268 -4.72 -8.75 2.41
N VAL A 269 -5.80 -8.00 2.17
CA VAL A 269 -7.10 -8.29 2.80
C VAL A 269 -8.19 -8.82 1.86
N SER A 270 -8.10 -8.54 0.55
CA SER A 270 -9.22 -8.73 -0.38
C SER A 270 -9.78 -10.14 -0.42
N PHE A 271 -8.94 -11.16 -0.64
CA PHE A 271 -9.41 -12.55 -0.71
C PHE A 271 -10.12 -12.95 0.58
N ILE A 272 -9.58 -12.56 1.74
CA ILE A 272 -10.17 -12.90 3.04
C ILE A 272 -11.52 -12.20 3.21
N TRP A 273 -11.59 -10.90 2.95
CA TRP A 273 -12.83 -10.12 3.10
C TRP A 273 -13.93 -10.56 2.13
N LEU A 274 -13.56 -10.90 0.90
CA LEU A 274 -14.50 -11.36 -0.10
C LEU A 274 -14.95 -12.80 0.19
N ILE A 275 -14.08 -13.70 0.65
CA ILE A 275 -14.43 -15.12 0.86
C ILE A 275 -15.10 -15.36 2.22
N ALA A 276 -14.64 -14.71 3.30
CA ALA A 276 -15.08 -14.97 4.68
C ALA A 276 -16.61 -14.88 4.91
N PRO A 277 -17.35 -13.90 4.32
CA PRO A 277 -18.81 -13.83 4.45
C PRO A 277 -19.53 -15.09 3.97
N PHE A 278 -18.92 -15.83 3.04
CA PHE A 278 -19.51 -16.96 2.36
C PHE A 278 -19.21 -18.32 2.99
N ILE A 279 -18.02 -18.51 3.56
CA ILE A 279 -17.49 -19.82 3.99
C ILE A 279 -18.49 -20.61 4.85
N LYS A 280 -19.19 -19.93 5.77
CA LYS A 280 -20.12 -20.56 6.72
C LYS A 280 -21.58 -20.63 6.23
N LYS A 281 -21.94 -19.96 5.13
CA LYS A 281 -23.34 -19.81 4.72
C LYS A 281 -23.84 -20.98 3.88
N LYS A 282 -25.06 -21.43 4.18
CA LYS A 282 -25.73 -22.54 3.46
C LYS A 282 -26.52 -22.08 2.23
N LYS A 283 -26.90 -20.81 2.18
CA LYS A 283 -27.68 -20.18 1.09
C LYS A 283 -27.17 -18.75 0.86
N ILE A 284 -27.28 -18.29 -0.38
CA ILE A 284 -27.08 -16.89 -0.75
C ILE A 284 -28.39 -16.14 -0.49
N ASN A 285 -28.35 -15.08 0.30
CA ASN A 285 -29.48 -14.20 0.60
C ASN A 285 -29.12 -12.74 0.29
N LEU A 286 -30.12 -11.86 0.24
CA LEU A 286 -29.92 -10.45 -0.06
C LEU A 286 -28.94 -9.77 0.91
N SER A 287 -29.00 -10.11 2.20
CA SER A 287 -28.06 -9.58 3.21
C SER A 287 -26.60 -9.93 2.90
N LEU A 288 -26.32 -11.13 2.38
CA LEU A 288 -24.97 -11.53 1.98
C LEU A 288 -24.52 -10.78 0.73
N ILE A 289 -25.42 -10.59 -0.24
CA ILE A 289 -25.14 -9.82 -1.46
C ILE A 289 -24.78 -8.37 -1.09
N ILE A 290 -25.59 -7.71 -0.26
CA ILE A 290 -25.35 -6.33 0.20
C ILE A 290 -24.00 -6.22 0.92
N LYS A 291 -23.66 -7.17 1.80
CA LYS A 291 -22.36 -7.17 2.50
C LYS A 291 -21.18 -7.25 1.53
N VAL A 292 -21.29 -8.08 0.51
CA VAL A 292 -20.22 -8.26 -0.49
C VAL A 292 -20.12 -7.02 -1.36
N LEU A 293 -21.24 -6.40 -1.76
CA LEU A 293 -21.23 -5.14 -2.48
C LEU A 293 -20.55 -4.02 -1.68
N ILE A 294 -20.85 -3.91 -0.37
CA ILE A 294 -20.17 -2.95 0.52
C ILE A 294 -18.67 -3.20 0.57
N ILE A 295 -18.26 -4.46 0.80
CA ILE A 295 -16.84 -4.83 0.85
C ILE A 295 -16.16 -4.53 -0.49
N SER A 296 -16.77 -4.92 -1.60
CA SER A 296 -16.25 -4.66 -2.95
C SER A 296 -16.09 -3.16 -3.22
N PHE A 297 -17.07 -2.34 -2.84
CA PHE A 297 -16.99 -0.90 -2.99
C PHE A 297 -15.84 -0.33 -2.15
N VAL A 298 -15.72 -0.71 -0.88
CA VAL A 298 -14.61 -0.26 -0.02
C VAL A 298 -13.25 -0.71 -0.57
N LEU A 299 -13.12 -1.90 -1.14
CA LEU A 299 -11.86 -2.34 -1.74
C LEU A 299 -11.52 -1.53 -2.99
N LEU A 300 -12.51 -1.24 -3.85
CA LEU A 300 -12.33 -0.40 -5.05
C LEU A 300 -11.92 1.02 -4.67
N THR A 301 -12.49 1.60 -3.61
CA THR A 301 -12.10 2.94 -3.16
C THR A 301 -10.68 3.00 -2.61
N LYS A 302 -10.09 1.86 -2.28
CA LYS A 302 -8.70 1.75 -1.83
C LYS A 302 -7.73 1.53 -2.98
N SER A 303 -8.10 0.75 -3.98
CA SER A 303 -7.29 0.54 -5.18
C SER A 303 -8.06 -0.18 -6.29
N GLY A 304 -7.78 0.20 -7.55
CA GLY A 304 -8.25 -0.51 -8.75
C GLY A 304 -7.81 -1.99 -8.83
N VAL A 305 -6.77 -2.41 -8.10
CA VAL A 305 -6.36 -3.82 -7.95
C VAL A 305 -7.50 -4.70 -7.40
N ALA A 306 -8.46 -4.12 -6.69
CA ALA A 306 -9.60 -4.85 -6.16
C ALA A 306 -10.49 -5.46 -7.25
N LEU A 307 -10.59 -4.85 -8.44
CA LEU A 307 -11.54 -5.26 -9.47
C LEU A 307 -11.33 -6.72 -9.96
N PRO A 308 -10.13 -7.12 -10.42
CA PRO A 308 -9.88 -8.52 -10.79
C PRO A 308 -10.06 -9.50 -9.61
N LEU A 309 -9.75 -9.06 -8.39
CA LEU A 309 -9.89 -9.90 -7.18
C LEU A 309 -11.36 -10.15 -6.82
N ILE A 310 -12.21 -9.12 -6.90
CA ILE A 310 -13.65 -9.20 -6.65
C ILE A 310 -14.29 -10.24 -7.59
N ILE A 311 -14.01 -10.11 -8.89
CA ILE A 311 -14.61 -10.97 -9.92
C ILE A 311 -14.12 -12.41 -9.77
N THR A 312 -12.81 -12.60 -9.54
CA THR A 312 -12.23 -13.93 -9.29
C THR A 312 -12.89 -14.59 -8.08
N CYS A 313 -13.06 -13.87 -6.97
CA CYS A 313 -13.70 -14.40 -5.76
C CYS A 313 -15.18 -14.74 -5.97
N ILE A 314 -15.93 -13.89 -6.68
CA ILE A 314 -17.35 -14.12 -6.97
C ILE A 314 -17.53 -15.39 -7.82
N ILE A 315 -16.78 -15.52 -8.93
CA ILE A 315 -16.87 -16.69 -9.81
C ILE A 315 -16.47 -17.95 -9.03
N SER A 316 -15.36 -17.90 -8.31
CA SER A 316 -14.86 -19.03 -7.52
C SER A 316 -15.87 -19.49 -6.46
N TYR A 317 -16.44 -18.54 -5.72
CA TYR A 317 -17.46 -18.86 -4.73
C TYR A 317 -18.73 -19.43 -5.36
N LEU A 318 -19.26 -18.81 -6.41
CA LEU A 318 -20.49 -19.28 -7.07
C LEU A 318 -20.32 -20.70 -7.60
N PHE A 319 -19.19 -20.98 -8.25
CA PHE A 319 -18.87 -22.32 -8.74
C PHE A 319 -18.86 -23.36 -7.61
N VAL A 320 -18.09 -23.10 -6.54
CA VAL A 320 -18.02 -24.02 -5.39
C VAL A 320 -19.37 -24.14 -4.67
N PHE A 321 -20.11 -23.05 -4.52
CA PHE A 321 -21.43 -23.05 -3.89
C PHE A 321 -22.41 -23.97 -4.64
N LEU A 322 -22.44 -23.89 -5.98
CA LEU A 322 -23.30 -24.72 -6.82
C LEU A 322 -22.90 -26.20 -6.79
N LEU A 323 -21.59 -26.52 -6.80
CA LEU A 323 -21.08 -27.89 -6.72
C LEU A 323 -21.52 -28.62 -5.44
N PHE A 324 -21.58 -27.91 -4.32
CA PHE A 324 -21.94 -28.48 -3.02
C PHE A 324 -23.44 -28.42 -2.69
N ARG A 325 -24.29 -28.01 -3.64
CA ARG A 325 -25.76 -27.97 -3.50
C ARG A 325 -26.38 -29.27 -4.07
N LYS A 326 -27.72 -29.43 -3.97
CA LYS A 326 -28.48 -30.62 -4.42
C LYS A 326 -28.13 -31.03 -5.87
N SER A 327 -28.43 -32.27 -6.25
CA SER A 327 -28.03 -32.85 -7.56
C SER A 327 -28.37 -31.97 -8.78
N SER A 328 -29.55 -31.34 -8.82
CA SER A 328 -29.97 -30.45 -9.92
C SER A 328 -29.09 -29.20 -10.08
N SER A 329 -28.55 -28.65 -8.99
CA SER A 329 -27.64 -27.49 -9.02
C SER A 329 -26.20 -27.83 -9.39
N LYS A 330 -25.83 -29.12 -9.44
CA LYS A 330 -24.53 -29.53 -9.99
C LYS A 330 -24.50 -29.29 -11.50
N LYS A 331 -25.61 -29.52 -12.20
CA LYS A 331 -25.75 -29.17 -13.63
C LYS A 331 -25.48 -27.68 -13.87
N SER A 332 -26.05 -26.79 -13.04
CA SER A 332 -25.77 -25.35 -13.14
C SER A 332 -24.32 -24.97 -12.83
N ALA A 333 -23.62 -25.72 -11.97
CA ALA A 333 -22.19 -25.51 -11.73
C ALA A 333 -21.36 -25.84 -12.98
N PHE A 334 -21.66 -26.96 -13.64
CA PHE A 334 -21.00 -27.35 -14.89
C PHE A 334 -21.34 -26.41 -16.04
N ILE A 335 -22.58 -25.88 -16.10
CA ILE A 335 -22.95 -24.84 -17.07
C ILE A 335 -22.14 -23.57 -16.81
N LEU A 336 -22.05 -23.11 -15.57
CA LEU A 336 -21.23 -21.94 -15.21
C LEU A 336 -19.76 -22.15 -15.62
N LEU A 337 -19.20 -23.33 -15.33
CA LEU A 337 -17.84 -23.69 -15.74
C LEU A 337 -17.69 -23.67 -17.26
N ALA A 338 -18.61 -24.28 -18.00
CA ALA A 338 -18.59 -24.31 -19.45
C ALA A 338 -18.67 -22.90 -20.06
N VAL A 339 -19.53 -22.02 -19.51
CA VAL A 339 -19.63 -20.61 -19.94
C VAL A 339 -18.33 -19.86 -19.68
N VAL A 340 -17.75 -20.00 -18.48
CA VAL A 340 -16.49 -19.34 -18.13
C VAL A 340 -15.35 -19.84 -19.02
N VAL A 341 -15.23 -21.15 -19.22
CA VAL A 341 -14.18 -21.75 -20.06
C VAL A 341 -14.36 -21.34 -21.51
N LEU A 342 -15.55 -21.51 -22.09
CA LEU A 342 -15.81 -21.20 -23.50
C LEU A 342 -15.65 -19.71 -23.78
N GLY A 343 -16.17 -18.84 -22.91
CA GLY A 343 -16.02 -17.40 -23.03
C GLY A 343 -14.54 -16.97 -23.01
N ASN A 344 -13.74 -17.58 -22.14
CA ASN A 344 -12.29 -17.35 -22.10
C ASN A 344 -11.55 -17.89 -23.33
N VAL A 345 -11.95 -19.05 -23.87
CA VAL A 345 -11.36 -19.59 -25.10
C VAL A 345 -11.64 -18.66 -26.29
N VAL A 346 -12.88 -18.21 -26.45
CA VAL A 346 -13.27 -17.27 -27.51
C VAL A 346 -12.49 -15.96 -27.36
N LEU A 347 -12.41 -15.41 -26.15
CA LEU A 347 -11.66 -14.19 -25.89
C LEU A 347 -10.16 -14.37 -26.17
N TYR A 348 -9.56 -15.49 -25.76
CA TYR A 348 -8.15 -15.78 -26.00
C TYR A 348 -7.83 -15.89 -27.50
N MET A 349 -8.68 -16.58 -28.27
CA MET A 349 -8.56 -16.64 -29.73
C MET A 349 -8.70 -15.25 -30.37
N ALA A 350 -9.65 -14.43 -29.89
CA ALA A 350 -9.82 -13.06 -30.36
C ALA A 350 -8.58 -12.20 -30.06
N CYS A 351 -7.97 -12.34 -28.87
CA CYS A 351 -6.75 -11.61 -28.49
C CYS A 351 -5.53 -11.97 -29.36
N GLY A 352 -5.49 -13.18 -29.92
CA GLY A 352 -4.44 -13.61 -30.84
C GLY A 352 -4.60 -13.05 -32.27
N ASN A 353 -5.82 -12.68 -32.66
CA ASN A 353 -6.15 -12.30 -34.03
C ASN A 353 -6.53 -10.81 -34.19
N ILE A 354 -6.80 -10.09 -33.10
CA ILE A 354 -7.21 -8.68 -33.10
C ILE A 354 -6.12 -7.83 -32.42
N PRO A 355 -5.42 -6.94 -33.14
CA PRO A 355 -4.33 -6.14 -32.58
C PRO A 355 -4.73 -5.33 -31.33
N LEU A 356 -5.94 -4.76 -31.30
CA LEU A 356 -6.46 -3.98 -30.17
C LEU A 356 -6.57 -4.81 -28.87
N LEU A 357 -6.71 -6.13 -28.97
CA LEU A 357 -6.86 -7.04 -27.84
C LEU A 357 -5.54 -7.73 -27.45
N MET A 358 -4.48 -7.55 -28.24
CA MET A 358 -3.16 -8.15 -27.96
C MET A 358 -2.58 -7.76 -26.57
N PRO A 359 -2.78 -6.53 -26.03
CA PRO A 359 -2.35 -6.20 -24.68
C PRO A 359 -2.93 -7.10 -23.58
N ILE A 360 -4.14 -7.64 -23.79
CA ILE A 360 -4.79 -8.56 -22.85
C ILE A 360 -4.03 -9.89 -22.80
N LYS A 361 -3.57 -10.38 -23.95
CA LYS A 361 -2.77 -11.61 -24.04
C LYS A 361 -1.42 -11.45 -23.33
N VAL A 362 -0.71 -10.34 -23.57
CA VAL A 362 0.55 -10.03 -22.89
C VAL A 362 0.36 -9.95 -21.36
N THR A 363 -0.72 -9.31 -20.93
CA THR A 363 -1.10 -9.23 -19.50
C THR A 363 -1.34 -10.62 -18.91
N SER A 364 -2.08 -11.47 -19.61
CA SER A 364 -2.33 -12.85 -19.20
C SER A 364 -1.02 -13.65 -19.07
N GLU A 365 -0.16 -13.62 -20.09
CA GLU A 365 1.12 -14.34 -20.09
C GLU A 365 2.05 -13.89 -18.96
N THR A 366 2.12 -12.57 -18.70
CA THR A 366 2.92 -12.00 -17.61
C THR A 366 2.49 -12.55 -16.25
N SER A 367 1.18 -12.57 -15.99
CA SER A 367 0.65 -13.05 -14.72
C SER A 367 0.84 -14.56 -14.50
N VAL A 368 0.73 -15.35 -15.57
CA VAL A 368 1.04 -16.79 -15.55
C VAL A 368 2.52 -17.01 -15.28
N HIS A 369 3.40 -16.22 -15.90
CA HIS A 369 4.84 -16.29 -15.66
C HIS A 369 5.17 -16.05 -14.18
N LEU A 370 4.58 -15.01 -13.58
CA LEU A 370 4.77 -14.69 -12.15
C LEU A 370 4.33 -15.86 -11.24
N LEU A 371 3.15 -16.43 -11.49
CA LEU A 371 2.67 -17.58 -10.69
C LEU A 371 3.53 -18.83 -10.90
N ASN A 372 3.99 -19.10 -12.12
CA ASN A 372 4.90 -20.20 -12.41
C ASN A 372 6.28 -20.01 -11.75
N SER A 373 6.77 -18.77 -11.66
CA SER A 373 7.98 -18.44 -10.88
C SER A 373 7.77 -18.79 -9.41
N PHE A 374 6.63 -18.39 -8.84
CA PHE A 374 6.30 -18.63 -7.45
C PHE A 374 6.16 -20.13 -7.08
N ILE A 375 5.50 -20.95 -7.91
CA ILE A 375 5.35 -22.40 -7.64
C ILE A 375 6.69 -23.12 -7.51
N LYS A 376 7.70 -22.65 -8.24
CA LYS A 376 9.04 -23.26 -8.24
C LYS A 376 9.82 -22.93 -6.96
N LYS A 377 9.36 -22.01 -6.12
CA LYS A 377 10.07 -21.58 -4.92
C LYS A 377 9.94 -22.61 -3.79
N PRO A 378 10.97 -22.84 -2.96
CA PRO A 378 10.93 -23.80 -1.87
C PRO A 378 9.80 -23.53 -0.86
N ILE A 379 9.49 -22.25 -0.62
CA ILE A 379 8.42 -21.85 0.29
C ILE A 379 7.05 -22.36 -0.18
N PHE A 380 6.83 -22.47 -1.49
CA PHE A 380 5.60 -23.01 -2.05
C PHE A 380 5.42 -24.49 -1.73
N ILE A 381 6.50 -25.27 -1.68
CA ILE A 381 6.45 -26.69 -1.31
C ILE A 381 5.95 -26.83 0.13
N LEU A 382 6.44 -26.01 1.06
CA LEU A 382 5.94 -25.98 2.44
C LEU A 382 4.46 -25.61 2.51
N PHE A 383 4.01 -24.68 1.66
CA PHE A 383 2.60 -24.31 1.56
C PHE A 383 1.74 -25.44 1.01
N LEU A 384 2.23 -26.16 -0.01
CA LEU A 384 1.56 -27.32 -0.58
C LEU A 384 1.43 -28.46 0.44
N ILE A 385 2.49 -28.75 1.21
CA ILE A 385 2.45 -29.75 2.28
C ILE A 385 1.40 -29.37 3.33
N SER A 386 1.36 -28.10 3.76
CA SER A 386 0.37 -27.62 4.72
C SER A 386 -1.06 -27.69 4.17
N PHE A 387 -1.23 -27.38 2.89
CA PHE A 387 -2.50 -27.51 2.18
C PHE A 387 -2.98 -28.96 2.11
N ILE A 388 -2.11 -29.91 1.76
CA ILE A 388 -2.43 -31.35 1.75
C ILE A 388 -2.70 -31.86 3.18
N GLY A 389 -1.91 -31.42 4.16
CA GLY A 389 -2.10 -31.76 5.57
C GLY A 389 -3.46 -31.31 6.11
N SER A 390 -4.05 -30.23 5.58
CA SER A 390 -5.38 -29.75 5.99
C SER A 390 -6.51 -30.77 5.77
N PHE A 391 -6.33 -31.77 4.91
CA PHE A 391 -7.34 -32.81 4.67
C PHE A 391 -7.49 -33.80 5.84
N ILE A 392 -6.53 -33.85 6.77
CA ILE A 392 -6.59 -34.68 8.00
C ILE A 392 -7.83 -34.31 8.85
N PHE A 393 -8.25 -33.05 8.83
CA PHE A 393 -9.37 -32.55 9.64
C PHE A 393 -10.75 -33.01 9.16
N LYS A 394 -10.86 -33.62 7.97
CA LYS A 394 -12.10 -34.19 7.40
C LYS A 394 -13.32 -33.24 7.45
N SER A 395 -13.08 -31.93 7.32
CA SER A 395 -14.11 -30.91 7.48
C SER A 395 -14.66 -30.46 6.13
N LYS A 396 -15.98 -30.56 5.95
CA LYS A 396 -16.66 -30.08 4.73
C LYS A 396 -16.40 -28.60 4.45
N LEU A 397 -16.23 -27.79 5.50
CA LEU A 397 -15.92 -26.37 5.36
C LEU A 397 -14.50 -26.16 4.83
N ILE A 398 -13.52 -26.91 5.34
CA ILE A 398 -12.14 -26.89 4.85
C ILE A 398 -12.08 -27.33 3.38
N TYR A 399 -12.78 -28.40 3.00
CA TYR A 399 -12.83 -28.83 1.59
C TYR A 399 -13.42 -27.77 0.66
N LYS A 400 -14.51 -27.11 1.07
CA LYS A 400 -15.09 -26.00 0.30
C LYS A 400 -14.11 -24.85 0.16
N TYR A 401 -13.47 -24.46 1.25
CA TYR A 401 -12.53 -23.34 1.28
C TYR A 401 -11.30 -23.63 0.40
N ASN A 402 -10.71 -24.83 0.52
CA ASN A 402 -9.61 -25.28 -0.34
C ASN A 402 -10.00 -25.29 -1.82
N LEU A 403 -11.22 -25.72 -2.15
CA LEU A 403 -11.68 -25.69 -3.54
C LEU A 403 -11.84 -24.26 -4.07
N VAL A 404 -12.27 -23.30 -3.25
CA VAL A 404 -12.30 -21.88 -3.65
C VAL A 404 -10.90 -21.39 -3.98
N ILE A 405 -9.89 -21.70 -3.15
CA ILE A 405 -8.49 -21.34 -3.42
C ILE A 405 -8.02 -21.92 -4.76
N VAL A 406 -8.28 -23.21 -5.00
CA VAL A 406 -7.89 -23.87 -6.26
C VAL A 406 -8.56 -23.20 -7.47
N VAL A 407 -9.83 -22.82 -7.36
CA VAL A 407 -10.54 -22.15 -8.46
C VAL A 407 -10.00 -20.73 -8.68
N CYS A 408 -9.72 -19.96 -7.60
CA CYS A 408 -9.04 -18.67 -7.71
C CYS A 408 -7.68 -18.82 -8.42
N TYR A 409 -6.91 -19.84 -8.03
CA TYR A 409 -5.63 -20.16 -8.64
C TYR A 409 -5.77 -20.48 -10.13
N LEU A 410 -6.77 -21.27 -10.54
CA LEU A 410 -7.02 -21.58 -11.94
C LEU A 410 -7.45 -20.34 -12.74
N LEU A 411 -8.29 -19.47 -12.18
CA LEU A 411 -8.78 -18.26 -12.85
C LEU A 411 -7.71 -17.18 -13.04
N ILE A 412 -6.60 -17.22 -12.29
CA ILE A 412 -5.49 -16.27 -12.41
C ILE A 412 -4.27 -16.93 -13.07
N GLY A 413 -3.99 -18.20 -12.77
CA GLY A 413 -2.77 -18.90 -13.18
C GLY A 413 -2.89 -19.78 -14.42
N CYS A 414 -4.08 -20.00 -14.97
CA CYS A 414 -4.24 -20.73 -16.23
C CYS A 414 -4.31 -19.73 -17.41
N PRO A 415 -3.41 -19.83 -18.42
CA PRO A 415 -3.34 -18.87 -19.54
C PRO A 415 -4.69 -18.58 -20.20
N ILE A 416 -5.48 -19.63 -20.43
CA ILE A 416 -6.78 -19.51 -21.09
C ILE A 416 -7.79 -18.87 -20.14
N LEU A 417 -7.95 -19.41 -18.92
CA LEU A 417 -8.99 -18.98 -17.98
C LEU A 417 -8.77 -17.56 -17.42
N ASN A 418 -7.52 -17.11 -17.42
CA ASN A 418 -7.13 -15.80 -16.94
C ASN A 418 -7.36 -14.68 -17.96
N THR A 419 -7.65 -14.99 -19.22
CA THR A 419 -7.86 -13.98 -20.27
C THR A 419 -8.94 -12.96 -19.88
N PHE A 420 -10.02 -13.42 -19.25
CA PHE A 420 -11.08 -12.54 -18.75
C PHE A 420 -10.60 -11.65 -17.59
N THR A 421 -9.88 -12.21 -16.63
CA THR A 421 -9.30 -11.46 -15.51
C THR A 421 -8.28 -10.41 -16.00
N ALA A 422 -7.49 -10.77 -17.02
CA ALA A 422 -6.57 -9.87 -17.71
C ALA A 422 -7.29 -8.72 -18.41
N ALA A 423 -8.39 -9.01 -19.11
CA ALA A 423 -9.18 -7.98 -19.78
C ALA A 423 -9.73 -6.94 -18.79
N ILE A 424 -10.20 -7.40 -17.63
CA ILE A 424 -10.75 -6.52 -16.59
C ILE A 424 -9.67 -5.75 -15.83
N SER A 425 -8.44 -6.26 -15.79
CA SER A 425 -7.35 -5.59 -15.07
C SER A 425 -6.94 -4.27 -15.74
N ILE A 426 -7.28 -4.09 -17.03
CA ILE A 426 -6.95 -2.93 -17.89
C ILE A 426 -5.44 -2.78 -18.13
N TYR A 427 -4.62 -2.89 -17.08
CA TYR A 427 -3.17 -2.76 -17.10
C TYR A 427 -2.46 -4.04 -16.64
N PRO A 428 -1.27 -4.37 -17.21
CA PRO A 428 -0.48 -5.52 -16.80
C PRO A 428 -0.10 -5.52 -15.31
N PHE A 429 0.31 -4.37 -14.79
CA PHE A 429 0.74 -4.25 -13.39
C PHE A 429 -0.42 -4.47 -12.40
N VAL A 430 -1.67 -4.18 -12.79
CA VAL A 430 -2.86 -4.44 -11.97
C VAL A 430 -3.08 -5.93 -11.79
N LEU A 431 -2.96 -6.72 -12.87
CA LEU A 431 -3.06 -8.17 -12.78
C LEU A 431 -1.87 -8.79 -12.03
N ALA A 432 -0.65 -8.27 -12.24
CA ALA A 432 0.52 -8.69 -11.48
C ALA A 432 0.37 -8.43 -9.97
N ARG A 433 -0.23 -7.30 -9.58
CA ARG A 433 -0.60 -7.06 -8.16
C ARG A 433 -1.70 -7.99 -7.66
N ALA A 434 -2.63 -8.40 -8.52
CA ALA A 434 -3.64 -9.40 -8.18
C ALA A 434 -3.04 -10.81 -7.98
N THR A 435 -2.01 -11.19 -8.74
CA THR A 435 -1.27 -12.45 -8.52
C THR A 435 -0.47 -12.43 -7.22
N ALA A 436 0.11 -11.27 -6.87
CA ALA A 436 0.73 -11.05 -5.56
C ALA A 436 -0.27 -11.21 -4.40
N ALA A 437 -1.48 -10.66 -4.53
CA ALA A 437 -2.55 -10.86 -3.55
C ALA A 437 -2.92 -12.34 -3.35
N LEU A 438 -2.99 -13.11 -4.44
CA LEU A 438 -3.28 -14.54 -4.38
C LEU A 438 -2.14 -15.30 -3.68
N THR A 439 -0.90 -14.92 -3.96
CA THR A 439 0.31 -15.47 -3.35
C THR A 439 0.30 -15.25 -1.83
N CYS A 440 0.03 -14.02 -1.39
CA CYS A 440 -0.12 -13.68 0.03
C CYS A 440 -1.24 -14.50 0.69
N PHE A 441 -2.39 -14.63 0.02
CA PHE A 441 -3.53 -15.38 0.53
C PHE A 441 -3.24 -16.89 0.70
N ILE A 442 -2.49 -17.48 -0.24
CA ILE A 442 -2.02 -18.87 -0.14
C ILE A 442 -1.06 -19.01 1.04
N ALA A 443 -0.11 -18.09 1.21
CA ALA A 443 0.83 -18.11 2.33
C ALA A 443 0.13 -18.00 3.68
N PHE A 444 -0.84 -17.08 3.83
CA PHE A 444 -1.65 -16.95 5.05
C PHE A 444 -2.40 -18.23 5.37
N THR A 445 -3.05 -18.82 4.36
CA THR A 445 -3.78 -20.08 4.52
C THR A 445 -2.86 -21.22 4.95
N ALA A 446 -1.71 -21.36 4.29
CA ALA A 446 -0.75 -22.39 4.57
C ALA A 446 -0.19 -22.27 6.00
N TRP A 447 0.17 -21.06 6.42
CA TRP A 447 0.64 -20.80 7.78
C TRP A 447 -0.42 -21.14 8.84
N ILE A 448 -1.67 -20.74 8.61
CA ILE A 448 -2.78 -21.10 9.51
C ILE A 448 -2.98 -22.62 9.58
N TYR A 449 -2.86 -23.33 8.46
CA TYR A 449 -2.92 -24.80 8.46
C TYR A 449 -1.76 -25.42 9.19
N LEU A 450 -0.53 -24.92 9.02
CA LEU A 450 0.62 -25.38 9.77
C LEU A 450 0.40 -25.24 11.28
N LEU A 451 -0.03 -24.07 11.75
CA LEU A 451 -0.38 -23.86 13.16
C LEU A 451 -1.47 -24.82 13.63
N GLY A 452 -2.50 -25.04 12.80
CA GLY A 452 -3.59 -25.97 13.11
C GLY A 452 -3.12 -27.43 13.22
N ILE A 453 -2.22 -27.85 12.34
CA ILE A 453 -1.62 -29.21 12.34
C ILE A 453 -0.71 -29.38 13.56
N ILE A 454 0.16 -28.40 13.85
CA ILE A 454 1.00 -28.42 15.04
C ILE A 454 0.13 -28.53 16.30
N PHE A 455 -0.92 -27.71 16.39
CA PHE A 455 -1.84 -27.77 17.53
C PHE A 455 -2.57 -29.11 17.64
N TYR A 456 -2.97 -29.70 16.51
CA TYR A 456 -3.60 -31.01 16.46
C TYR A 456 -2.69 -32.13 17.00
N ILE A 457 -1.39 -32.06 16.69
CA ILE A 457 -0.39 -33.05 17.13
C ILE A 457 -0.02 -32.83 18.59
N VAL A 458 0.39 -31.61 18.94
CA VAL A 458 0.97 -31.29 20.26
C VAL A 458 -0.10 -31.13 21.34
N LYS A 459 -1.31 -30.71 20.96
CA LYS A 459 -2.45 -30.45 21.88
C LYS A 459 -2.15 -29.50 23.04
N SER A 460 -1.08 -28.69 22.94
CA SER A 460 -0.68 -27.72 23.95
C SER A 460 -0.68 -26.32 23.37
N GLN A 461 -1.51 -25.45 23.97
CA GLN A 461 -1.56 -24.05 23.59
C GLN A 461 -0.25 -23.32 23.89
N ARG A 462 0.38 -23.66 25.03
CA ARG A 462 1.67 -23.06 25.42
C ARG A 462 2.77 -23.38 24.41
N MET A 463 2.83 -24.61 23.92
CA MET A 463 3.83 -24.99 22.91
C MET A 463 3.61 -24.28 21.58
N LEU A 464 2.35 -24.03 21.20
CA LEU A 464 2.03 -23.26 20.00
C LEU A 464 2.43 -21.78 20.14
N MET A 465 2.24 -21.20 21.32
CA MET A 465 2.72 -19.84 21.64
C MET A 465 4.25 -19.78 21.54
N VAL A 466 4.96 -20.72 22.17
CA VAL A 466 6.43 -20.81 22.09
C VAL A 466 6.89 -20.96 20.64
N PHE A 467 6.23 -21.82 19.85
CA PHE A 467 6.55 -21.96 18.42
C PHE A 467 6.36 -20.63 17.67
N GLY A 468 5.27 -19.91 17.97
CA GLY A 468 4.99 -18.61 17.37
C GLY A 468 5.99 -17.52 17.78
N ASP A 469 6.40 -17.47 19.05
CA ASP A 469 7.42 -16.56 19.57
C ASP A 469 8.79 -16.84 18.92
N VAL A 470 9.19 -18.11 18.87
CA VAL A 470 10.42 -18.55 18.20
C VAL A 470 10.38 -18.23 16.71
N SER A 471 9.26 -18.49 16.03
CA SER A 471 9.08 -18.16 14.61
C SER A 471 9.17 -16.65 14.38
N THR A 472 8.61 -15.84 15.29
CA THR A 472 8.71 -14.38 15.25
C THR A 472 10.17 -13.96 15.32
N ALA A 473 10.91 -14.43 16.32
CA ALA A 473 12.33 -14.10 16.48
C ALA A 473 13.17 -14.53 15.26
N LEU A 474 12.97 -15.74 14.75
CA LEU A 474 13.69 -16.26 13.58
C LEU A 474 13.39 -15.48 12.31
N LEU A 475 12.11 -15.21 12.03
CA LEU A 475 11.72 -14.46 10.83
C LEU A 475 12.15 -12.99 10.92
N SER A 476 12.05 -12.36 12.09
CA SER A 476 12.56 -10.99 12.28
C SER A 476 14.07 -10.94 12.08
N SER A 477 14.80 -11.89 12.65
CA SER A 477 16.26 -12.00 12.46
C SER A 477 16.61 -12.22 10.98
N PHE A 478 15.82 -13.03 10.28
CA PHE A 478 15.98 -13.25 8.84
C PHE A 478 15.75 -11.96 8.04
N VAL A 479 14.69 -11.18 8.32
CA VAL A 479 14.45 -9.89 7.66
C VAL A 479 15.62 -8.93 7.89
N LEU A 480 16.07 -8.78 9.14
CA LEU A 480 17.22 -7.93 9.48
C LEU A 480 18.50 -8.40 8.77
N TYR A 481 18.74 -9.71 8.71
CA TYR A 481 19.83 -10.29 7.93
C TYR A 481 19.72 -9.91 6.45
N THR A 482 18.52 -9.97 5.86
CA THR A 482 18.35 -9.61 4.45
C THR A 482 18.69 -8.16 4.16
N TYR A 483 18.41 -7.23 5.07
CA TYR A 483 18.82 -5.83 4.93
C TYR A 483 20.32 -5.63 5.13
N GLY A 484 20.90 -6.28 6.14
CA GLY A 484 22.33 -6.18 6.43
C GLY A 484 23.19 -6.67 5.27
N VAL A 485 22.80 -7.77 4.62
CA VAL A 485 23.51 -8.33 3.45
C VAL A 485 23.24 -7.54 2.17
N SER A 486 22.01 -7.05 1.97
CA SER A 486 21.70 -6.30 0.76
C SER A 486 22.29 -4.90 0.75
N GLY A 487 22.71 -4.38 1.90
CA GLY A 487 23.20 -3.01 2.02
C GLY A 487 22.15 -1.95 1.73
N GLY A 488 20.87 -2.35 1.76
CA GLY A 488 19.81 -1.48 1.30
C GLY A 488 19.55 -1.51 -0.20
N ALA A 489 20.13 -2.45 -0.96
CA ALA A 489 19.83 -2.62 -2.38
C ALA A 489 18.31 -2.70 -2.62
N ILE A 490 17.81 -1.82 -3.48
CA ILE A 490 16.37 -1.69 -3.77
C ILE A 490 16.12 -2.15 -5.21
N THR A 491 17.11 -1.98 -6.08
CA THR A 491 17.07 -2.41 -7.47
C THR A 491 17.98 -3.62 -7.68
N GLY A 492 17.66 -4.45 -8.68
CA GLY A 492 18.54 -5.56 -9.08
C GLY A 492 19.85 -5.13 -9.77
N LEU A 493 20.11 -3.82 -9.84
CA LEU A 493 21.33 -3.22 -10.40
C LEU A 493 22.32 -2.83 -9.29
N ASP A 494 21.85 -2.66 -8.05
CA ASP A 494 22.68 -2.33 -6.90
C ASP A 494 23.49 -3.58 -6.52
N LYS A 495 24.82 -3.44 -6.40
CA LYS A 495 25.62 -4.55 -5.84
C LYS A 495 25.35 -4.63 -4.34
N PRO A 496 24.94 -5.79 -3.80
CA PRO A 496 24.77 -5.93 -2.36
C PRO A 496 26.10 -5.66 -1.66
N GLY A 497 26.09 -4.68 -0.75
CA GLY A 497 27.21 -4.33 0.10
C GLY A 497 26.83 -4.56 1.55
N GLU A 498 27.69 -5.19 2.36
CA GLU A 498 27.33 -5.44 3.75
C GLU A 498 27.28 -4.12 4.55
N VAL A 499 26.14 -3.86 5.20
CA VAL A 499 25.96 -2.70 6.08
C VAL A 499 25.51 -3.19 7.46
N PRO A 500 26.13 -2.71 8.56
CA PRO A 500 25.67 -3.05 9.90
C PRO A 500 24.21 -2.66 10.11
N ILE A 501 23.40 -3.58 10.66
CA ILE A 501 21.96 -3.35 10.93
C ILE A 501 21.75 -2.09 11.78
N SER A 502 22.67 -1.78 12.69
CA SER A 502 22.60 -0.56 13.53
C SER A 502 22.54 0.72 12.71
N LYS A 503 23.24 0.78 11.57
CA LYS A 503 23.30 1.97 10.72
C LYS A 503 21.95 2.31 10.09
N PHE A 504 21.16 1.30 9.70
CA PHE A 504 19.81 1.53 9.15
C PHE A 504 18.90 2.24 10.16
N TYR A 505 19.00 1.87 11.44
CA TYR A 505 18.19 2.48 12.49
C TYR A 505 18.74 3.83 12.93
N GLU A 506 20.06 4.00 12.95
CA GLU A 506 20.73 5.30 13.18
C GLU A 506 20.22 6.36 12.19
N VAL A 507 20.21 6.03 10.89
CA VAL A 507 19.63 6.90 9.85
C VAL A 507 18.17 7.25 10.17
N ILE A 508 17.32 6.26 10.45
CA ILE A 508 15.91 6.55 10.79
C ILE A 508 15.78 7.47 12.03
N PHE A 509 16.65 7.33 13.03
CA PHE A 509 16.64 8.19 14.21
C PHE A 509 17.11 9.62 13.90
N GLU A 510 18.08 9.77 13.02
CA GLU A 510 18.55 11.07 12.52
C GLU A 510 17.50 11.75 11.63
N HIS A 511 16.61 10.96 11.01
CA HIS A 511 15.56 11.42 10.09
C HIS A 511 14.13 11.16 10.60
N PRO A 512 13.70 11.83 11.68
CA PRO A 512 12.39 11.59 12.31
C PRO A 512 11.17 12.01 11.48
N ALA A 513 11.35 12.75 10.37
CA ALA A 513 10.29 12.94 9.37
C ALA A 513 10.14 11.71 8.45
N LEU A 514 10.96 10.68 8.62
CA LEU A 514 11.09 9.48 7.79
C LEU A 514 11.39 9.80 6.32
N THR A 515 12.13 10.89 6.06
CA THR A 515 12.62 11.38 4.77
C THR A 515 13.94 12.13 5.04
N PRO A 516 14.87 12.32 4.06
CA PRO A 516 16.09 13.08 4.30
C PRO A 516 15.79 14.45 4.94
N LYS A 517 16.63 14.88 5.90
CA LYS A 517 16.42 16.16 6.60
C LYS A 517 16.51 17.31 5.60
N VAL A 518 17.47 17.21 4.68
CA VAL A 518 17.64 18.19 3.61
C VAL A 518 16.40 18.33 2.73
N THR A 519 15.59 17.27 2.51
CA THR A 519 14.31 17.38 1.79
C THR A 519 13.34 18.32 2.50
N VAL A 520 13.23 18.19 3.82
CA VAL A 520 12.36 19.04 4.65
C VAL A 520 12.89 20.48 4.67
N GLU A 521 14.20 20.65 4.84
CA GLU A 521 14.83 21.96 4.96
C GLU A 521 14.81 22.73 3.64
N ILE A 522 15.17 22.11 2.51
CA ILE A 522 15.03 22.70 1.17
C ILE A 522 13.56 23.09 0.94
N GLY A 523 12.62 22.19 1.26
CA GLY A 523 11.20 22.48 1.15
C GLY A 523 10.75 23.70 1.95
N ASN A 524 11.25 23.87 3.18
CA ASN A 524 10.95 25.05 4.00
C ASN A 524 11.58 26.33 3.42
N ILE A 525 12.82 26.27 2.95
CA ILE A 525 13.51 27.39 2.28
C ILE A 525 12.72 27.84 1.04
N LEU A 526 12.26 26.89 0.21
CA LEU A 526 11.43 27.17 -0.95
C LEU A 526 10.08 27.79 -0.58
N ASN A 527 9.47 27.36 0.52
CA ASN A 527 8.20 27.88 1.01
C ASN A 527 8.34 29.32 1.53
N GLU A 528 9.45 29.63 2.22
CA GLU A 528 9.80 30.99 2.64
C GLU A 528 10.05 31.88 1.42
N ALA A 529 10.87 31.43 0.47
CA ALA A 529 11.11 32.16 -0.77
C ALA A 529 9.83 32.39 -1.59
N SER A 530 8.91 31.42 -1.61
CA SER A 530 7.61 31.54 -2.29
C SER A 530 6.72 32.62 -1.66
N LYS A 531 6.76 32.78 -0.33
CA LYS A 531 6.01 33.82 0.39
C LYS A 531 6.59 35.20 0.19
N GLU A 532 7.91 35.32 0.10
CA GLU A 532 8.60 36.60 -0.05
C GLU A 532 8.64 37.09 -1.50
N LEU A 533 8.92 36.20 -2.44
CA LEU A 533 9.23 36.53 -3.83
C LEU A 533 8.13 36.06 -4.81
N GLY A 534 7.06 35.42 -4.32
CA GLY A 534 6.02 34.81 -5.14
C GLY A 534 6.42 33.42 -5.67
N GLN A 535 5.59 32.83 -6.53
CA GLN A 535 5.75 31.45 -7.02
C GLN A 535 7.19 31.13 -7.49
N ARG A 536 7.71 29.98 -7.05
CA ARG A 536 9.04 29.49 -7.38
C ARG A 536 8.95 28.40 -8.45
N ILE A 537 9.67 28.59 -9.55
CA ILE A 537 9.87 27.60 -10.62
C ILE A 537 11.27 27.02 -10.42
N VAL A 538 11.29 25.78 -9.94
CA VAL A 538 12.47 25.12 -9.37
C VAL A 538 13.03 24.10 -10.35
N LEU A 539 14.35 24.18 -10.56
CA LEU A 539 15.15 23.17 -11.24
C LEU A 539 16.23 22.61 -10.30
N SER A 540 16.39 21.29 -10.34
CA SER A 540 17.18 20.49 -9.39
C SER A 540 17.58 19.18 -10.07
N ASN A 541 18.68 18.55 -9.65
CA ASN A 541 19.01 17.20 -10.07
C ASN A 541 17.87 16.25 -9.66
N MET A 542 17.63 15.20 -10.45
CA MET A 542 16.57 14.22 -10.17
C MET A 542 16.83 13.38 -8.91
N SER A 543 18.10 13.07 -8.66
CA SER A 543 18.51 12.21 -7.57
C SER A 543 19.80 12.71 -6.93
N TYR A 544 19.87 12.55 -5.61
CA TYR A 544 21.05 12.82 -4.81
C TYR A 544 21.44 11.56 -4.06
N VAL A 545 22.73 11.36 -3.77
CA VAL A 545 23.14 10.25 -2.91
C VAL A 545 23.16 10.76 -1.47
N ILE A 546 22.29 10.25 -0.62
CA ILE A 546 22.19 10.61 0.80
C ILE A 546 22.25 9.32 1.62
N ASP A 547 23.04 9.30 2.70
CA ASP A 547 23.24 8.09 3.52
C ASP A 547 23.73 6.87 2.72
N ASN A 548 24.46 7.11 1.63
CA ASN A 548 24.93 6.10 0.67
C ASN A 548 23.82 5.42 -0.17
N VAL A 549 22.64 6.04 -0.27
CA VAL A 549 21.53 5.56 -1.11
C VAL A 549 20.96 6.68 -1.96
N ASP A 550 20.36 6.33 -3.10
CA ASP A 550 19.73 7.30 -3.97
C ASP A 550 18.45 7.88 -3.33
N ALA A 551 18.42 9.20 -3.21
CA ALA A 551 17.35 10.00 -2.66
C ALA A 551 16.69 10.86 -3.74
N GLN A 552 15.37 10.73 -3.88
CA GLN A 552 14.57 11.40 -4.90
C GLN A 552 13.92 12.67 -4.32
N ILE A 553 14.77 13.59 -3.83
CA ILE A 553 14.35 14.81 -3.12
C ILE A 553 13.26 15.60 -3.87
N PRO A 554 13.37 15.87 -5.19
CA PRO A 554 12.43 16.75 -5.87
C PRO A 554 10.98 16.26 -5.87
N LEU A 555 10.76 14.94 -5.76
CA LEU A 555 9.43 14.34 -5.72
C LEU A 555 8.64 14.69 -4.45
N GLU A 556 9.34 15.07 -3.38
CA GLU A 556 8.73 15.33 -2.07
C GLU A 556 8.72 16.83 -1.70
N LEU A 557 9.41 17.70 -2.45
CA LEU A 557 9.55 19.13 -2.11
C LEU A 557 8.19 19.85 -1.97
N ARG A 558 7.22 19.53 -2.82
CA ARG A 558 5.88 20.16 -2.76
C ARG A 558 5.09 19.80 -1.50
N LEU A 559 5.48 18.75 -0.77
CA LEU A 559 4.86 18.44 0.53
C LEU A 559 5.14 19.52 1.57
N PHE A 560 6.23 20.27 1.39
CA PHE A 560 6.71 21.33 2.28
C PHE A 560 6.62 22.73 1.64
N SER A 561 6.62 22.80 0.31
CA SER A 561 6.43 24.02 -0.49
C SER A 561 5.34 23.83 -1.55
N PRO A 562 4.05 23.85 -1.16
CA PRO A 562 2.95 23.55 -2.08
C PRO A 562 2.84 24.55 -3.24
N ASP A 563 3.25 25.80 -3.05
CA ASP A 563 3.15 26.85 -4.08
C ASP A 563 4.27 26.79 -5.14
N SER A 564 5.26 25.91 -4.97
CA SER A 564 6.38 25.75 -5.91
C SER A 564 6.04 24.80 -7.07
N ILE A 565 6.60 25.13 -8.24
CA ILE A 565 6.59 24.32 -9.46
C ILE A 565 7.94 23.60 -9.54
N ILE A 566 7.93 22.27 -9.62
CA ILE A 566 9.14 21.44 -9.67
C ILE A 566 9.27 20.82 -11.07
N LEU A 567 10.16 21.36 -11.89
CA LEU A 567 10.22 21.03 -13.32
C LEU A 567 10.66 19.59 -13.59
N CYS A 568 11.66 19.10 -12.87
CA CYS A 568 12.23 17.77 -13.07
C CYS A 568 11.21 16.64 -12.83
N ASN A 569 10.14 16.90 -12.06
CA ASN A 569 9.07 15.94 -11.82
C ASN A 569 8.25 15.61 -13.09
N ASN A 570 8.33 16.42 -14.15
CA ASN A 570 7.66 16.16 -15.43
C ASN A 570 8.13 14.85 -16.08
N HIS A 571 9.38 14.43 -15.84
CA HIS A 571 9.89 13.16 -16.36
C HIS A 571 9.06 11.96 -15.90
N ARG A 572 8.72 11.91 -14.59
CA ARG A 572 7.95 10.79 -14.01
C ARG A 572 6.45 11.00 -14.12
N TYR A 573 6.00 12.25 -14.03
CA TYR A 573 4.60 12.63 -14.01
C TYR A 573 4.27 13.62 -15.13
N PRO A 574 4.40 13.20 -16.40
CA PRO A 574 4.32 14.10 -17.55
C PRO A 574 2.97 14.81 -17.63
N GLN A 575 3.00 16.11 -17.88
CA GLN A 575 1.84 16.93 -18.26
C GLN A 575 2.11 17.60 -19.61
N ASN A 576 2.27 16.79 -20.65
CA ASN A 576 2.62 17.24 -22.00
C ASN A 576 1.61 18.23 -22.61
N GLU A 577 0.38 18.25 -22.08
CA GLU A 577 -0.67 19.18 -22.50
C GLU A 577 -0.53 20.57 -21.88
N ASN A 578 0.34 20.74 -20.87
CA ASN A 578 0.58 22.04 -20.24
C ASN A 578 1.35 22.95 -21.21
N PRO A 579 0.84 24.16 -21.52
CA PRO A 579 1.44 25.03 -22.53
C PRO A 579 2.76 25.67 -22.09
N GLU A 580 3.03 25.79 -20.79
CA GLU A 580 4.22 26.46 -20.26
C GLU A 580 5.36 25.48 -19.99
N PHE A 581 5.06 24.33 -19.39
CA PHE A 581 6.08 23.38 -18.91
C PHE A 581 5.98 21.99 -19.53
N GLY A 582 4.94 21.72 -20.34
CA GLY A 582 4.69 20.39 -20.90
C GLY A 582 5.78 19.90 -21.85
N SER A 583 6.57 20.81 -22.43
CA SER A 583 7.71 20.48 -23.29
C SER A 583 9.01 20.18 -22.52
N PHE A 584 9.08 20.42 -21.21
CA PHE A 584 10.29 20.17 -20.42
C PHE A 584 10.67 18.69 -20.44
N SER A 585 11.88 18.39 -20.91
CA SER A 585 12.33 17.03 -21.23
C SER A 585 13.55 16.61 -20.40
N LEU A 586 13.95 15.34 -20.55
CA LEU A 586 15.22 14.85 -19.98
C LEU A 586 16.45 15.52 -20.62
N GLU A 587 16.33 15.99 -21.85
CA GLU A 587 17.42 16.67 -22.54
C GLU A 587 17.67 18.04 -21.90
N ASP A 588 16.60 18.76 -21.54
CA ASP A 588 16.69 20.03 -20.81
C ASP A 588 17.30 19.85 -19.41
N LEU A 589 16.94 18.76 -18.73
CA LEU A 589 17.55 18.42 -17.44
C LEU A 589 19.04 18.05 -17.59
N ALA A 590 19.42 17.33 -18.66
CA ALA A 590 20.80 16.96 -18.90
C ALA A 590 21.72 18.18 -19.12
N ILE A 591 21.19 19.28 -19.68
CA ILE A 591 21.90 20.56 -19.79
C ILE A 591 22.24 21.11 -18.41
N TYR A 592 21.29 21.07 -17.47
CA TYR A 592 21.53 21.46 -16.09
C TYR A 592 22.58 20.58 -15.41
N ASP A 593 22.42 19.26 -15.49
CA ASP A 593 23.36 18.31 -14.90
C ASP A 593 24.78 18.47 -15.47
N ALA A 594 24.90 18.79 -16.78
CA ALA A 594 26.17 19.08 -17.45
C ALA A 594 26.83 20.33 -16.88
N TYR A 595 26.09 21.44 -16.71
CA TYR A 595 26.62 22.67 -16.12
C TYR A 595 27.04 22.47 -14.66
N ILE A 596 26.23 21.76 -13.85
CA ILE A 596 26.59 21.45 -12.46
C ILE A 596 27.89 20.63 -12.38
N SER A 597 28.10 19.72 -13.33
CA SER A 597 29.28 18.86 -13.39
C SER A 597 30.52 19.60 -13.93
N ASN A 598 30.33 20.48 -14.90
CA ASN A 598 31.39 21.24 -15.56
C ASN A 598 30.90 22.65 -15.96
N PRO A 599 31.08 23.67 -15.10
CA PRO A 599 30.60 25.03 -15.35
C PRO A 599 31.56 25.77 -16.29
N ASP A 600 31.42 25.50 -17.60
CA ASP A 600 32.11 26.24 -18.67
C ASP A 600 31.14 27.15 -19.44
N ASP A 601 31.70 28.07 -20.23
CA ASP A 601 30.92 29.07 -20.99
C ASP A 601 29.89 28.43 -21.93
N VAL A 602 30.15 27.23 -22.45
CA VAL A 602 29.24 26.52 -23.36
C VAL A 602 28.02 26.03 -22.59
N ASN A 603 28.25 25.31 -21.49
CA ASN A 603 27.18 24.80 -20.65
C ASN A 603 26.40 25.94 -19.96
N GLU A 604 27.04 27.07 -19.68
CA GLU A 604 26.35 28.25 -19.14
C GLU A 604 25.35 28.84 -20.14
N VAL A 605 25.74 28.98 -21.41
CA VAL A 605 24.88 29.49 -22.48
C VAL A 605 23.69 28.55 -22.72
N ASP A 606 23.94 27.24 -22.74
CA ASP A 606 22.90 26.24 -22.90
C ASP A 606 21.92 26.27 -21.72
N LEU A 607 22.44 26.33 -20.48
CA LEU A 607 21.60 26.44 -19.28
C LEU A 607 20.79 27.74 -19.27
N LYS A 608 21.37 28.87 -19.70
CA LYS A 608 20.65 30.13 -19.82
C LYS A 608 19.45 30.04 -20.76
N SER A 609 19.60 29.32 -21.88
CA SER A 609 18.50 29.07 -22.82
C SER A 609 17.35 28.33 -22.14
N VAL A 610 17.64 27.27 -21.37
CA VAL A 610 16.63 26.51 -20.62
C VAL A 610 15.97 27.37 -19.54
N ILE A 611 16.77 28.16 -18.80
CA ILE A 611 16.29 29.07 -17.76
C ILE A 611 15.32 30.10 -18.33
N ASP A 612 15.65 30.71 -19.46
CA ASP A 612 14.82 31.74 -20.08
C ASP A 612 13.55 31.14 -20.72
N GLN A 613 13.66 29.96 -21.34
CA GLN A 613 12.53 29.24 -21.94
C GLN A 613 11.45 28.89 -20.91
N TYR A 614 11.84 28.33 -19.77
CA TYR A 614 10.91 27.89 -18.72
C TYR A 614 10.75 28.90 -17.57
N LYS A 615 11.31 30.11 -17.72
CA LYS A 615 11.28 31.19 -16.71
C LYS A 615 11.76 30.71 -15.32
N ILE A 616 12.80 29.89 -15.31
CA ILE A 616 13.33 29.29 -14.08
C ILE A 616 13.86 30.40 -13.19
N ASN A 617 13.37 30.45 -11.95
CA ASN A 617 13.72 31.48 -10.99
C ASN A 617 14.31 30.91 -9.69
N THR A 618 14.44 29.58 -9.60
CA THR A 618 15.05 28.90 -8.46
C THR A 618 15.88 27.70 -8.91
N LEU A 619 17.10 27.58 -8.40
CA LEU A 619 18.02 26.46 -8.67
C LEU A 619 18.46 25.81 -7.36
N ILE A 620 18.58 24.47 -7.37
CA ILE A 620 19.06 23.69 -6.22
C ILE A 620 20.25 22.82 -6.64
N THR A 621 21.38 22.97 -5.95
CA THR A 621 22.60 22.21 -6.23
C THR A 621 23.31 21.76 -4.96
N GLU A 622 24.08 20.67 -5.06
CA GLU A 622 25.06 20.25 -4.05
C GLU A 622 26.49 20.79 -4.34
N ASN A 623 26.72 21.36 -5.53
CA ASN A 623 28.04 21.82 -5.93
C ASN A 623 28.32 23.25 -5.44
N SER A 624 29.14 23.35 -4.38
CA SER A 624 29.58 24.64 -3.81
C SER A 624 30.44 25.51 -4.74
N GLN A 625 30.98 24.95 -5.83
CA GLN A 625 31.87 25.65 -6.76
C GLN A 625 31.10 26.36 -7.88
N VAL A 626 29.81 26.06 -8.05
CA VAL A 626 28.97 26.67 -9.09
C VAL A 626 28.44 28.00 -8.58
N ASN A 627 28.73 29.07 -9.32
CA ASN A 627 28.22 30.40 -9.04
C ASN A 627 27.21 30.79 -10.13
N PHE A 628 25.96 31.04 -9.73
CA PHE A 628 24.88 31.43 -10.64
C PHE A 628 24.69 32.96 -10.75
N SER A 629 25.62 33.77 -10.21
CA SER A 629 25.53 35.24 -10.25
C SER A 629 25.40 35.78 -11.66
N ASP A 630 26.11 35.17 -12.62
CA ASP A 630 26.19 35.64 -14.00
C ASP A 630 24.89 35.32 -14.77
N LEU A 631 24.13 34.33 -14.27
CA LEU A 631 22.77 34.00 -14.69
C LEU A 631 21.69 34.79 -13.92
N GLY A 632 22.10 35.69 -13.01
CA GLY A 632 21.23 36.60 -12.26
C GLY A 632 20.65 36.01 -10.97
N PHE A 633 21.16 34.87 -10.49
CA PHE A 633 20.70 34.29 -9.23
C PHE A 633 21.59 34.69 -8.06
N HIS A 634 21.01 34.76 -6.87
CA HIS A 634 21.72 34.96 -5.62
C HIS A 634 21.41 33.82 -4.64
N LEU A 635 22.37 33.50 -3.79
CA LEU A 635 22.21 32.48 -2.76
C LEU A 635 21.16 32.96 -1.74
N TYR A 636 20.07 32.21 -1.61
CA TYR A 636 18.99 32.51 -0.67
C TYR A 636 19.12 31.73 0.63
N GLY A 637 19.49 30.45 0.54
CA GLY A 637 19.62 29.58 1.72
C GLY A 637 20.55 28.39 1.49
N THR A 638 21.03 27.83 2.60
CA THR A 638 21.87 26.63 2.61
C THR A 638 21.39 25.66 3.68
N THR A 639 21.47 24.36 3.38
CA THR A 639 21.26 23.28 4.35
C THR A 639 22.37 22.24 4.20
N SER A 640 22.54 21.39 5.20
CA SER A 640 23.51 20.30 5.17
C SER A 640 22.92 19.02 5.73
N GLU A 641 23.39 17.89 5.21
CA GLU A 641 23.12 16.60 5.81
C GLU A 641 24.23 16.28 6.84
N ASP A 642 23.82 15.98 8.07
CA ASP A 642 24.77 15.78 9.19
C ASP A 642 25.58 14.49 9.02
N SER A 643 24.99 13.47 8.39
CA SER A 643 25.52 12.10 8.32
C SER A 643 26.70 11.95 7.35
N ASP A 644 26.76 12.74 6.28
CA ASP A 644 27.83 12.72 5.28
C ASP A 644 28.46 14.11 4.98
N GLY A 645 27.99 15.17 5.64
CA GLY A 645 28.54 16.51 5.54
C GLY A 645 28.24 17.21 4.20
N ARG A 646 27.35 16.66 3.38
CA ARG A 646 26.93 17.28 2.12
C ARG A 646 26.19 18.58 2.38
N LYS A 647 26.39 19.57 1.51
CA LYS A 647 25.72 20.88 1.58
C LYS A 647 24.89 21.10 0.33
N PHE A 648 23.70 21.62 0.53
CA PHE A 648 22.78 22.01 -0.52
C PHE A 648 22.60 23.52 -0.52
N TYR A 649 22.54 24.10 -1.70
CA TYR A 649 22.46 25.54 -1.93
C TYR A 649 21.20 25.83 -2.75
N VAL A 650 20.37 26.76 -2.24
CA VAL A 650 19.17 27.23 -2.92
C VAL A 650 19.42 28.64 -3.42
N TYR A 651 19.39 28.81 -4.74
CA TYR A 651 19.60 30.07 -5.44
C TYR A 651 18.29 30.59 -6.00
N VAL A 652 18.01 31.89 -5.88
CA VAL A 652 16.79 32.53 -6.41
C VAL A 652 17.13 33.74 -7.28
N LYS A 653 16.26 34.03 -8.26
CA LYS A 653 16.24 35.30 -9.01
C LYS A 653 15.41 36.35 -8.29
#